data_AF-A0A5C7IA09-F1
#
_entry.id   AF-A0A5C7IA09-F1
#
_cell.length_a   1.000
_cell.length_b   1.000
_cell.length_c   1.000
_cell.angle_alpha   90.00
_cell.angle_beta   90.00
_cell.angle_gamma   90.00
#
_symmetry.space_group_name_H-M   'P 1'
#
loop_
_entity.id
_entity.type
_entity.pdbx_description
1 polymer ?
#
loop_
_entity_poly.entity_id
_entity_poly.type
_entity_poly.pdbx_seq_one_letter_code
_entity_poly.pdbx_strand_id
1 'polypeptide(L)'
;MKRAAAGATEPVMKRVRNGATEPVMTEREMDRVTDRVMDRVMDLEQVMKREMQEIKRLIETLSKYSAAADCNGNPRTSLDQVETSEGRGYQLLFANKLPSTIFTDSKIEAEIGGPVKIVLIDTIRTAPVTSGPLSSIKIQILVLDGDFDFEAQENWTEKDFNDKVVHGRDGKRPLVTGELNIMLRDGVGIISDLSFTDNSSWIKYRKFRLGARVVQSIGGHVRIKEAISEAFVVKDHRTKRYGKHHPPSLDDEVWRLEKIRKDGKFHRRLASHQIDTVKDFMRMYVTYPTKLREMLDCPEGAWNTIVEHASTCDPLVETIKKQAYRNVISFVPVDGCATLRLVTLPESTDSSSKVVRLLYTNSGVGILALGSSGIQKLWKWPRNDQNPSGKATASVIPQHWLPNSGLIMTNDISGVNLEEAVPCIALSKNDSYVMSATGGKVSLFNMMTFKVMTTFMPLPPASTFLAFQPQDNNIIAIGMEDSTIHIYNVREDEVKSILDGHHKRITGLAFSSILNILVSSGADAQLSVWSIDTWEKRKSVAIQIPVGKAPNGDTRVHFHSDQIRMLVVHETQLAIYDASKMEVICQWVPQDVLSAPISCATYSCNSQLVYATFCDGNIGVFDADTLRLRCHIYPTAYLSQAVLNGSQAVYPLVVAAHPLESNQFAVGLTDGTVKVLEPSEPKGKWGVSPPGDNRMLNGRTTSSSTSNQPHTRPVTKMRQLLVSKLDC
;
A
#
# COMPACT_ATOMS: atom_id res chain seq x y z
N MET A 1 52.97 -33.67 -70.48
CA MET A 1 51.53 -33.98 -70.68
C MET A 1 51.14 -35.03 -69.64
N LYS A 2 50.35 -34.66 -68.62
CA LYS A 2 48.88 -34.76 -68.47
C LYS A 2 48.39 -36.12 -67.96
N ARG A 3 47.84 -36.08 -66.72
CA ARG A 3 46.67 -36.76 -66.10
C ARG A 3 46.25 -38.15 -66.64
N ALA A 4 45.90 -39.12 -65.80
CA ALA A 4 44.64 -39.16 -65.04
C ALA A 4 44.55 -40.47 -64.21
N ALA A 5 43.80 -40.46 -63.11
CA ALA A 5 43.33 -41.66 -62.43
C ALA A 5 42.02 -41.36 -61.68
N ALA A 6 41.03 -42.25 -61.81
CA ALA A 6 40.36 -42.92 -60.69
C ALA A 6 39.06 -43.58 -61.15
N GLY A 7 38.91 -44.88 -60.85
CA GLY A 7 37.71 -45.67 -61.05
C GLY A 7 37.28 -46.40 -59.78
N ALA A 8 35.95 -46.48 -59.63
CA ALA A 8 35.10 -47.61 -59.26
C ALA A 8 35.10 -48.26 -57.84
N THR A 9 33.83 -48.53 -57.43
CA THR A 9 33.25 -49.62 -56.60
C THR A 9 33.04 -49.46 -55.07
N GLU A 10 31.74 -49.57 -54.70
CA GLU A 10 31.07 -49.86 -53.40
C GLU A 10 31.46 -51.24 -52.79
N PRO A 11 31.08 -51.70 -51.55
CA PRO A 11 29.80 -51.48 -50.80
C PRO A 11 29.83 -51.52 -49.23
N VAL A 12 28.62 -51.48 -48.62
CA VAL A 12 28.10 -52.27 -47.45
C VAL A 12 27.49 -51.50 -46.27
N MET A 13 26.18 -51.77 -46.05
CA MET A 13 25.33 -51.44 -44.90
C MET A 13 25.72 -52.18 -43.60
N LYS A 14 25.61 -51.50 -42.45
CA LYS A 14 25.26 -52.12 -41.16
C LYS A 14 24.15 -51.33 -40.46
N ARG A 15 23.10 -52.06 -40.08
CA ARG A 15 21.87 -51.60 -39.41
C ARG A 15 21.82 -52.28 -38.03
N VAL A 16 21.69 -51.53 -36.94
CA VAL A 16 21.15 -52.01 -35.65
C VAL A 16 20.24 -50.91 -35.07
N ARG A 17 19.20 -51.37 -34.37
CA ARG A 17 17.85 -50.83 -34.25
C ARG A 17 17.54 -50.48 -32.80
N ASN A 18 16.60 -49.55 -32.60
CA ASN A 18 15.57 -49.46 -31.53
C ASN A 18 15.61 -48.16 -30.71
N GLY A 19 14.79 -47.19 -31.12
CA GLY A 19 14.19 -46.19 -30.24
C GLY A 19 12.69 -46.48 -30.15
N ALA A 20 12.18 -46.63 -28.94
CA ALA A 20 10.75 -46.73 -28.65
C ALA A 20 10.08 -45.40 -28.99
N THR A 21 9.19 -45.41 -29.97
CA THR A 21 8.26 -44.31 -30.24
C THR A 21 7.12 -44.38 -29.21
N GLU A 22 7.02 -43.34 -28.37
CA GLU A 22 5.82 -43.06 -27.57
C GLU A 22 4.60 -42.86 -28.48
N PRO A 23 3.38 -43.22 -28.05
CA PRO A 23 2.20 -43.14 -28.89
C PRO A 23 1.80 -41.67 -29.06
N VAL A 24 1.96 -41.16 -30.29
CA VAL A 24 1.37 -39.88 -30.69
C VAL A 24 -0.14 -40.10 -30.77
N MET A 25 -0.88 -39.41 -29.88
CA MET A 25 -2.36 -39.36 -29.89
C MET A 25 -2.83 -39.02 -31.31
N THR A 26 -3.76 -39.80 -31.83
CA THR A 26 -4.25 -39.54 -33.20
C THR A 26 -5.15 -38.30 -33.22
N GLU A 27 -5.17 -37.59 -34.35
CA GLU A 27 -5.93 -36.34 -34.54
C GLU A 27 -7.42 -36.50 -34.15
N ARG A 28 -7.99 -37.68 -34.38
CA ARG A 28 -9.37 -38.05 -33.98
C ARG A 28 -9.59 -38.20 -32.46
N GLU A 29 -8.53 -38.46 -31.69
CA GLU A 29 -8.59 -38.50 -30.22
C GLU A 29 -8.45 -37.11 -29.63
N MET A 30 -7.66 -36.22 -30.25
CA MET A 30 -7.58 -34.80 -29.91
C MET A 30 -8.95 -34.14 -30.10
N ASP A 31 -9.63 -34.40 -31.22
CA ASP A 31 -10.97 -33.85 -31.53
C ASP A 31 -12.03 -34.29 -30.50
N ARG A 32 -11.99 -35.56 -30.06
CA ARG A 32 -12.91 -36.07 -29.02
C ARG A 32 -12.65 -35.48 -27.64
N VAL A 33 -11.42 -35.06 -27.35
CA VAL A 33 -11.06 -34.38 -26.10
C VAL A 33 -11.48 -32.92 -26.16
N THR A 34 -11.31 -32.23 -27.30
CA THR A 34 -11.80 -30.86 -27.50
C THR A 34 -13.33 -30.77 -27.48
N ASP A 35 -14.05 -31.75 -28.04
CA ASP A 35 -15.52 -31.79 -27.98
C ASP A 35 -16.04 -31.95 -26.54
N ARG A 36 -15.39 -32.80 -25.73
CA ARG A 36 -15.74 -32.96 -24.30
C ARG A 36 -15.39 -31.74 -23.45
N VAL A 37 -14.37 -30.98 -23.83
CA VAL A 37 -14.00 -29.71 -23.17
C VAL A 37 -14.99 -28.61 -23.56
N MET A 38 -15.41 -28.56 -24.82
CA MET A 38 -16.41 -27.58 -25.28
C MET A 38 -17.81 -27.84 -24.70
N ASP A 39 -18.25 -29.10 -24.57
CA ASP A 39 -19.51 -29.43 -23.88
C ASP A 39 -19.51 -28.95 -22.42
N ARG A 40 -18.38 -29.10 -21.71
CA ARG A 40 -18.23 -28.61 -20.33
C ARG A 40 -18.16 -27.08 -20.23
N VAL A 41 -17.62 -26.40 -21.23
CA VAL A 41 -17.60 -24.93 -21.30
C VAL A 41 -18.99 -24.37 -21.59
N MET A 42 -19.77 -25.02 -22.47
CA MET A 42 -21.15 -24.63 -22.76
C MET A 42 -22.08 -24.84 -21.54
N ASP A 43 -21.91 -25.92 -20.79
CA ASP A 43 -22.66 -26.15 -19.55
C ASP A 43 -22.38 -25.07 -18.49
N LEU A 44 -21.11 -24.65 -18.35
CA LEU A 44 -20.70 -23.56 -17.45
C LEU A 44 -21.26 -22.20 -17.90
N GLU A 45 -21.29 -21.90 -19.21
CA GLU A 45 -21.93 -20.68 -19.73
C GLU A 45 -23.45 -20.67 -19.49
N GLN A 46 -24.13 -21.82 -19.57
CA GLN A 46 -25.56 -21.93 -19.35
C GLN A 46 -25.97 -21.84 -17.87
N VAL A 47 -25.07 -22.19 -16.95
CA VAL A 47 -25.23 -21.96 -15.51
C VAL A 47 -25.02 -20.47 -15.19
N MET A 48 -23.98 -19.84 -15.74
CA MET A 48 -23.72 -18.41 -15.55
C MET A 48 -24.85 -17.52 -16.11
N LYS A 49 -25.44 -17.89 -17.25
CA LYS A 49 -26.59 -17.17 -17.83
C LYS A 49 -27.86 -17.30 -16.98
N ARG A 50 -28.06 -18.44 -16.30
CA ARG A 50 -29.21 -18.65 -15.39
C ARG A 50 -29.10 -17.78 -14.14
N GLU A 51 -27.96 -17.81 -13.47
CA GLU A 51 -27.68 -16.98 -12.29
C GLU A 51 -27.82 -15.47 -12.60
N MET A 52 -27.31 -15.05 -13.78
CA MET A 52 -27.37 -13.65 -14.19
C MET A 52 -28.78 -13.18 -14.59
N GLN A 53 -29.64 -14.08 -15.09
CA GLN A 53 -31.07 -13.78 -15.32
C GLN A 53 -31.85 -13.66 -14.01
N GLU A 54 -31.48 -14.42 -12.98
CA GLU A 54 -32.12 -14.39 -11.66
C GLU A 54 -31.79 -13.08 -10.92
N ILE A 55 -30.53 -12.62 -11.01
CA ILE A 55 -30.10 -11.31 -10.52
C ILE A 55 -30.83 -10.17 -11.24
N LYS A 56 -31.01 -10.28 -12.56
CA LYS A 56 -31.72 -9.26 -13.35
C LYS A 56 -33.21 -9.17 -12.97
N ARG A 57 -33.84 -10.31 -12.66
CA ARG A 57 -35.23 -10.38 -12.16
C ARG A 57 -35.38 -9.74 -10.77
N LEU A 58 -34.40 -9.92 -9.90
CA LEU A 58 -34.37 -9.30 -8.56
C LEU A 58 -34.24 -7.76 -8.66
N ILE A 59 -33.42 -7.27 -9.58
CA ILE A 59 -33.23 -5.83 -9.81
C ILE A 59 -34.50 -5.17 -10.39
N GLU A 60 -35.18 -5.81 -11.35
CA GLU A 60 -36.46 -5.31 -11.90
C GLU A 60 -37.59 -5.33 -10.87
N THR A 61 -37.57 -6.29 -9.93
CA THR A 61 -38.54 -6.35 -8.85
C THR A 61 -38.32 -5.21 -7.86
N LEU A 62 -37.06 -4.90 -7.50
CA LEU A 62 -36.72 -3.77 -6.64
C LEU A 62 -37.03 -2.41 -7.29
N SER A 63 -36.87 -2.30 -8.62
CA SER A 63 -37.19 -1.07 -9.34
C SER A 63 -38.70 -0.80 -9.48
N LYS A 64 -39.56 -1.82 -9.36
CA LYS A 64 -41.02 -1.64 -9.34
C LYS A 64 -41.53 -1.13 -7.99
N TYR A 65 -40.82 -1.40 -6.90
CA TYR A 65 -41.18 -0.90 -5.58
C TYR A 65 -40.84 0.58 -5.37
N SER A 66 -39.87 1.14 -6.11
CA SER A 66 -39.53 2.57 -5.99
C SER A 66 -40.38 3.51 -6.86
N ALA A 67 -41.11 2.98 -7.85
CA ALA A 67 -41.88 3.77 -8.81
C ALA A 67 -43.37 3.92 -8.47
N ALA A 68 -43.85 3.31 -7.38
CA ALA A 68 -45.26 3.38 -6.96
C ALA A 68 -45.55 4.48 -5.90
N ALA A 69 -44.56 5.30 -5.52
CA ALA A 69 -44.69 6.26 -4.41
C ALA A 69 -44.99 7.71 -4.81
N ASP A 70 -45.11 8.05 -6.11
CA ASP A 70 -45.32 9.43 -6.56
C ASP A 70 -46.47 9.56 -7.58
N CYS A 71 -47.72 9.68 -7.11
CA CYS A 71 -48.82 10.28 -7.87
C CYS A 71 -49.88 10.97 -6.96
N ASN A 72 -49.94 12.31 -7.05
CA ASN A 72 -51.11 13.22 -7.04
C ASN A 72 -52.25 13.17 -5.98
N GLY A 73 -52.54 14.36 -5.43
CA GLY A 73 -53.89 14.96 -5.51
C GLY A 73 -54.62 15.30 -4.20
N ASN A 74 -54.70 16.59 -3.84
CA ASN A 74 -55.73 17.14 -2.94
C ASN A 74 -57.12 17.12 -3.63
N PRO A 75 -58.25 16.90 -2.93
CA PRO A 75 -58.93 18.01 -2.23
C PRO A 75 -59.68 17.65 -0.91
N ARG A 76 -60.08 18.72 -0.20
CA ARG A 76 -60.98 18.83 0.98
C ARG A 76 -62.29 18.01 0.78
N THR A 77 -62.99 17.43 1.77
CA THR A 77 -63.73 18.04 2.90
C THR A 77 -64.32 16.96 3.85
N SER A 78 -64.35 17.26 5.17
CA SER A 78 -65.35 16.93 6.22
C SER A 78 -65.79 15.50 6.62
N LEU A 79 -65.89 15.37 7.96
CA LEU A 79 -66.79 14.56 8.82
C LEU A 79 -66.37 13.13 9.26
N ASP A 80 -66.15 13.04 10.58
CA ASP A 80 -66.43 11.99 11.55
C ASP A 80 -66.33 10.51 11.12
N GLN A 81 -65.50 9.75 11.86
CA GLN A 81 -66.04 8.71 12.76
C GLN A 81 -64.95 8.13 13.68
N VAL A 82 -65.39 7.87 14.90
CA VAL A 82 -64.68 7.28 16.04
C VAL A 82 -64.45 5.80 15.79
N GLU A 83 -63.21 5.31 15.94
CA GLU A 83 -62.96 3.89 16.20
C GLU A 83 -61.88 3.67 17.27
N THR A 84 -62.38 3.13 18.38
CA THR A 84 -61.70 2.56 19.54
C THR A 84 -60.57 1.61 19.15
N SER A 85 -59.42 1.70 19.81
CA SER A 85 -58.38 0.65 19.71
C SER A 85 -57.57 0.56 20.99
N GLU A 86 -57.97 -0.40 21.83
CA GLU A 86 -57.04 -1.10 22.70
C GLU A 86 -55.86 -1.57 21.84
N GLY A 87 -54.65 -1.17 22.24
CA GLY A 87 -53.40 -1.56 21.58
C GLY A 87 -52.60 -0.43 20.93
N ARG A 88 -53.10 0.82 20.83
CA ARG A 88 -52.31 1.92 20.27
C ARG A 88 -51.15 2.33 21.18
N GLY A 89 -49.93 2.03 20.74
CA GLY A 89 -48.70 2.55 21.31
C GLY A 89 -48.40 3.95 20.74
N TYR A 90 -47.92 4.84 21.59
CA TYR A 90 -47.51 6.18 21.20
C TYR A 90 -46.11 6.47 21.74
N GLN A 91 -45.33 7.25 21.00
CA GLN A 91 -43.98 7.61 21.41
C GLN A 91 -43.66 9.06 21.05
N LEU A 92 -42.95 9.75 21.93
CA LEU A 92 -42.35 11.05 21.66
C LEU A 92 -40.97 10.87 21.00
N LEU A 93 -40.67 11.68 19.99
CA LEU A 93 -39.40 11.65 19.27
C LEU A 93 -38.88 13.06 19.01
N PHE A 94 -37.55 13.25 19.13
CA PHE A 94 -36.89 14.47 18.67
C PHE A 94 -36.85 14.46 17.14
N ALA A 95 -37.55 15.39 16.49
CA ALA A 95 -37.66 15.44 15.04
C ALA A 95 -36.44 16.06 14.35
N ASN A 96 -35.65 16.84 15.08
CA ASN A 96 -34.40 17.42 14.61
C ASN A 96 -33.26 17.12 15.59
N LYS A 97 -32.07 16.96 15.02
CA LYS A 97 -30.86 16.61 15.75
C LYS A 97 -30.32 17.81 16.53
N LEU A 98 -29.87 17.57 17.76
CA LEU A 98 -29.19 18.55 18.58
C LEU A 98 -27.70 18.60 18.24
N PRO A 99 -27.04 19.77 18.32
CA PRO A 99 -25.60 19.88 18.16
C PRO A 99 -24.85 18.99 19.17
N SER A 100 -23.74 18.41 18.74
CA SER A 100 -22.88 17.59 19.62
C SER A 100 -22.23 18.39 20.76
N THR A 101 -22.19 19.73 20.65
CA THR A 101 -21.71 20.65 21.69
C THR A 101 -22.65 21.83 21.87
N ILE A 102 -23.03 22.12 23.11
CA ILE A 102 -23.86 23.26 23.52
C ILE A 102 -23.08 24.10 24.54
N PHE A 103 -23.27 25.42 24.55
CA PHE A 103 -22.63 26.30 25.53
C PHE A 103 -23.61 26.71 26.62
N THR A 104 -23.12 26.87 27.85
CA THR A 104 -23.92 27.43 28.95
C THR A 104 -24.44 28.81 28.58
N ASP A 105 -25.56 29.20 29.20
CA ASP A 105 -26.25 30.48 28.99
C ASP A 105 -26.59 30.81 27.51
N SER A 106 -26.56 29.80 26.63
CA SER A 106 -26.97 29.90 25.23
C SER A 106 -28.29 29.16 25.04
N LYS A 107 -29.15 29.68 24.17
CA LYS A 107 -30.38 28.99 23.79
C LYS A 107 -30.06 27.72 23.03
N ILE A 108 -30.78 26.65 23.36
CA ILE A 108 -30.64 25.35 22.71
C ILE A 108 -31.39 25.40 21.36
N GLU A 109 -30.64 25.21 20.28
CA GLU A 109 -31.14 25.17 18.91
C GLU A 109 -30.72 23.87 18.24
N ALA A 110 -31.41 23.49 17.17
CA ALA A 110 -31.07 22.30 16.38
C ALA A 110 -29.79 22.51 15.56
N GLU A 111 -29.15 21.41 15.13
CA GLU A 111 -27.89 21.42 14.38
C GLU A 111 -27.96 22.22 13.06
N ILE A 112 -29.09 22.16 12.36
CA ILE A 112 -29.33 22.87 11.09
C ILE A 112 -29.87 24.31 11.36
N GLY A 113 -29.87 24.75 12.62
CA GLY A 113 -30.45 26.02 13.07
C GLY A 113 -31.96 25.95 13.27
N GLY A 114 -32.47 26.81 14.15
CA GLY A 114 -33.89 26.88 14.51
C GLY A 114 -34.27 26.06 15.76
N PRO A 115 -35.55 26.06 16.16
CA PRO A 115 -35.96 25.50 17.44
C PRO A 115 -36.00 23.97 17.42
N VAL A 116 -35.71 23.33 18.55
CA VAL A 116 -35.78 21.87 18.69
C VAL A 116 -37.25 21.44 18.76
N LYS A 117 -37.61 20.43 17.98
CA LYS A 117 -38.99 19.95 17.83
C LYS A 117 -39.13 18.53 18.38
N ILE A 118 -40.19 18.30 19.14
CA ILE A 118 -40.60 16.97 19.61
C ILE A 118 -41.92 16.62 18.95
N VAL A 119 -42.02 15.42 18.40
CA VAL A 119 -43.21 14.95 17.69
C VAL A 119 -43.76 13.71 18.38
N LEU A 120 -45.08 13.67 18.53
CA LEU A 120 -45.81 12.48 18.97
C LEU A 120 -46.14 11.60 17.77
N ILE A 121 -45.71 10.34 17.80
CA ILE A 121 -45.93 9.36 16.74
C ILE A 121 -46.81 8.22 17.27
N ASP A 122 -47.77 7.79 16.45
CA ASP A 122 -48.50 6.54 16.63
C ASP A 122 -47.59 5.39 16.16
N THR A 123 -47.18 4.51 17.07
CA THR A 123 -46.18 3.47 16.77
C THR A 123 -46.73 2.37 15.86
N ILE A 124 -48.05 2.22 15.75
CA ILE A 124 -48.67 1.26 14.83
C ILE A 124 -48.69 1.84 13.43
N ARG A 125 -49.10 3.12 13.30
CA ARG A 125 -49.22 3.78 11.99
C ARG A 125 -47.91 4.40 11.50
N THR A 126 -46.90 4.46 12.37
CA THR A 126 -45.62 5.15 12.12
C THR A 126 -45.81 6.58 11.59
N ALA A 127 -46.86 7.27 12.06
CA ALA A 127 -47.29 8.56 11.56
C ALA A 127 -47.47 9.57 12.72
N PRO A 128 -47.21 10.87 12.49
CA PRO A 128 -47.40 11.90 13.51
C PRO A 128 -48.87 12.06 13.88
N VAL A 129 -49.14 12.24 15.17
CA VAL A 129 -50.49 12.44 15.71
C VAL A 129 -50.90 13.90 15.55
N THR A 130 -51.55 14.24 14.44
CA THR A 130 -51.87 15.64 14.09
C THR A 130 -53.20 16.14 14.64
N SER A 131 -54.05 15.27 15.18
CA SER A 131 -55.38 15.64 15.70
C SER A 131 -55.81 14.76 16.89
N GLY A 132 -56.82 15.22 17.64
CA GLY A 132 -57.34 14.54 18.82
C GLY A 132 -56.71 14.99 20.15
N PRO A 133 -57.19 14.47 21.30
CA PRO A 133 -56.78 14.96 22.62
C PRO A 133 -55.28 14.78 22.91
N LEU A 134 -54.64 13.78 22.28
CA LEU A 134 -53.21 13.51 22.43
C LEU A 134 -52.33 14.51 21.66
N SER A 135 -52.85 15.15 20.60
CA SER A 135 -52.08 16.12 19.80
C SER A 135 -51.77 17.41 20.56
N SER A 136 -52.45 17.65 21.69
CA SER A 136 -52.31 18.85 22.53
C SER A 136 -51.83 18.56 23.97
N ILE A 137 -51.18 17.42 24.20
CA ILE A 137 -50.77 17.00 25.55
C ILE A 137 -49.58 17.81 26.09
N LYS A 138 -49.49 17.93 27.42
CA LYS A 138 -48.38 18.62 28.09
C LYS A 138 -47.22 17.66 28.34
N ILE A 139 -46.03 18.03 27.88
CA ILE A 139 -44.77 17.32 28.07
C ILE A 139 -43.82 18.11 28.97
N GLN A 140 -42.93 17.40 29.66
CA GLN A 140 -41.85 17.93 30.47
C GLN A 140 -40.51 17.52 29.88
N ILE A 141 -39.62 18.49 29.76
CA ILE A 141 -38.23 18.31 29.33
C ILE A 141 -37.35 18.08 30.57
N LEU A 142 -36.48 17.09 30.48
CA LEU A 142 -35.57 16.66 31.55
C LEU A 142 -34.14 16.51 30.99
N VAL A 143 -33.17 16.56 31.87
CA VAL A 143 -31.77 16.24 31.54
C VAL A 143 -31.48 14.82 32.01
N LEU A 144 -30.93 13.99 31.12
CA LEU A 144 -30.52 12.63 31.43
C LEU A 144 -28.99 12.50 31.38
N ASP A 145 -28.46 11.49 32.05
CA ASP A 145 -27.05 11.12 31.95
C ASP A 145 -26.73 10.67 30.50
N GLY A 146 -25.59 11.10 29.97
CA GLY A 146 -25.14 10.75 28.62
C GLY A 146 -24.94 9.25 28.41
N ASP A 147 -24.68 8.50 29.49
CA ASP A 147 -24.55 7.03 29.52
C ASP A 147 -25.88 6.28 29.62
N PHE A 148 -26.99 6.95 29.29
CA PHE A 148 -28.24 6.25 29.02
C PHE A 148 -28.04 5.38 27.76
N ASP A 149 -27.84 4.08 27.97
CA ASP A 149 -27.55 3.10 26.92
C ASP A 149 -28.83 2.78 26.12
N PHE A 150 -29.05 3.53 25.04
CA PHE A 150 -30.20 3.38 24.15
C PHE A 150 -30.02 2.21 23.15
N GLU A 151 -28.79 1.76 22.89
CA GLU A 151 -28.51 0.75 21.85
C GLU A 151 -28.73 -0.70 22.32
N ALA A 152 -28.77 -0.95 23.64
CA ALA A 152 -28.94 -2.30 24.18
C ALA A 152 -30.40 -2.64 24.57
N GLN A 153 -31.32 -1.66 24.69
CA GLN A 153 -32.69 -1.88 25.13
C GLN A 153 -33.69 -0.93 24.46
N GLU A 154 -34.34 -1.36 23.38
CA GLU A 154 -35.50 -0.66 22.81
C GLU A 154 -36.72 -0.62 23.77
N ASN A 155 -36.66 -1.19 24.98
CA ASN A 155 -37.78 -1.26 25.92
C ASN A 155 -37.38 -0.87 27.36
N TRP A 156 -37.00 0.39 27.60
CA TRP A 156 -36.84 0.89 28.97
C TRP A 156 -38.20 1.12 29.65
N THR A 157 -38.25 0.92 30.96
CA THR A 157 -39.42 1.26 31.77
C THR A 157 -39.40 2.74 32.18
N GLU A 158 -40.54 3.28 32.62
CA GLU A 158 -40.62 4.64 33.16
C GLU A 158 -39.68 4.81 34.37
N LYS A 159 -39.48 3.73 35.14
CA LYS A 159 -38.53 3.71 36.26
C LYS A 159 -37.09 3.87 35.78
N ASP A 160 -36.68 3.12 34.76
CA ASP A 160 -35.31 3.21 34.21
C ASP A 160 -35.02 4.60 33.64
N PHE A 161 -36.01 5.21 32.99
CA PHE A 161 -35.93 6.60 32.53
C PHE A 161 -35.72 7.57 33.69
N ASN A 162 -36.51 7.43 34.75
CA ASN A 162 -36.46 8.30 35.92
C ASN A 162 -35.17 8.16 36.73
N ASP A 163 -34.62 6.95 36.85
CA ASP A 163 -33.37 6.67 37.56
C ASP A 163 -32.14 7.35 36.92
N LYS A 164 -32.27 7.79 35.66
CA LYS A 164 -31.20 8.44 34.89
C LYS A 164 -31.35 9.94 34.74
N VAL A 165 -32.37 10.54 35.37
CA VAL A 165 -32.55 11.99 35.40
C VAL A 165 -31.44 12.63 36.23
N VAL A 166 -30.73 13.58 35.62
CA VAL A 166 -29.64 14.31 36.27
C VAL A 166 -30.15 15.60 36.87
N HIS A 167 -29.91 15.77 38.16
CA HIS A 167 -30.18 17.00 38.88
C HIS A 167 -28.92 17.88 38.96
N GLY A 168 -29.11 19.18 39.16
CA GLY A 168 -28.00 20.12 39.37
C GLY A 168 -27.24 19.81 40.66
N ARG A 169 -26.01 20.31 40.76
CA ARG A 169 -25.19 20.14 41.97
C ARG A 169 -25.83 20.84 43.17
N ASP A 170 -25.74 20.21 44.34
CA ASP A 170 -26.23 20.78 45.59
C ASP A 170 -25.62 22.17 45.85
N GLY A 171 -26.47 23.14 46.15
CA GLY A 171 -26.08 24.54 46.37
C GLY A 171 -25.82 25.37 45.11
N LYS A 172 -26.09 24.85 43.90
CA LYS A 172 -26.00 25.60 42.63
C LYS A 172 -27.37 25.89 42.01
N ARG A 173 -27.37 26.75 40.98
CA ARG A 173 -28.57 27.04 40.17
C ARG A 173 -29.10 25.76 39.49
N PRO A 174 -30.40 25.67 39.18
CA PRO A 174 -30.97 24.55 38.43
C PRO A 174 -30.17 24.31 37.14
N LEU A 175 -29.86 23.05 36.84
CA LEU A 175 -28.98 22.64 35.73
C LEU A 175 -29.43 23.20 34.39
N VAL A 176 -30.75 23.32 34.21
CA VAL A 176 -31.37 23.91 33.03
C VAL A 176 -32.38 24.95 33.47
N THR A 177 -32.41 26.06 32.74
CA THR A 177 -33.33 27.18 32.92
C THR A 177 -34.10 27.44 31.64
N GLY A 178 -35.33 27.94 31.80
CA GLY A 178 -36.25 28.21 30.69
C GLY A 178 -37.56 27.43 30.79
N GLU A 179 -38.25 27.25 29.66
CA GLU A 179 -39.53 26.57 29.56
C GLU A 179 -39.35 25.04 29.53
N LEU A 180 -39.43 24.41 30.71
CA LEU A 180 -39.30 22.95 30.87
C LEU A 180 -40.61 22.20 30.65
N ASN A 181 -41.76 22.88 30.57
CA ASN A 181 -43.05 22.25 30.38
C ASN A 181 -43.72 22.83 29.13
N ILE A 182 -43.86 22.02 28.09
CA ILE A 182 -44.31 22.45 26.77
C ILE A 182 -45.63 21.76 26.44
N MET A 183 -46.58 22.50 25.85
CA MET A 183 -47.81 21.93 25.31
C MET A 183 -47.60 21.58 23.85
N LEU A 184 -47.88 20.33 23.46
CA LEU A 184 -47.90 19.96 22.04
C LEU A 184 -48.99 20.76 21.31
N ARG A 185 -48.78 21.08 20.04
CA ARG A 185 -49.79 21.63 19.13
C ARG A 185 -49.75 20.80 17.86
N ASP A 186 -50.89 20.22 17.49
CA ASP A 186 -51.00 19.28 16.36
C ASP A 186 -49.95 18.15 16.42
N GLY A 187 -49.64 17.68 17.64
CA GLY A 187 -48.67 16.61 17.91
C GLY A 187 -47.22 17.07 17.98
N VAL A 188 -46.94 18.37 17.85
CA VAL A 188 -45.58 18.92 17.82
C VAL A 188 -45.35 19.90 18.97
N GLY A 189 -44.29 19.66 19.74
CA GLY A 189 -43.80 20.54 20.80
C GLY A 189 -42.55 21.27 20.33
N ILE A 190 -42.47 22.57 20.60
CA ILE A 190 -41.34 23.42 20.18
C ILE A 190 -40.59 23.90 21.41
N ILE A 191 -39.31 23.54 21.54
CA ILE A 191 -38.41 24.05 22.57
C ILE A 191 -37.79 25.34 22.04
N SER A 192 -38.18 26.48 22.62
CA SER A 192 -37.74 27.82 22.16
C SER A 192 -36.88 28.57 23.17
N ASP A 193 -37.07 28.32 24.47
CA ASP A 193 -36.36 29.02 25.53
C ASP A 193 -35.85 28.02 26.56
N LEU A 194 -34.73 27.37 26.25
CA LEU A 194 -34.07 26.39 27.11
C LEU A 194 -32.56 26.61 27.07
N SER A 195 -31.91 26.63 28.24
CA SER A 195 -30.47 26.90 28.36
C SER A 195 -29.87 26.15 29.55
N PHE A 196 -28.63 25.69 29.40
CA PHE A 196 -27.87 25.07 30.49
C PHE A 196 -27.14 26.13 31.32
N THR A 197 -27.19 25.99 32.64
CA THR A 197 -26.50 26.91 33.57
C THR A 197 -25.15 26.39 34.04
N ASP A 198 -24.90 25.09 33.90
CA ASP A 198 -23.66 24.43 34.29
C ASP A 198 -23.15 23.55 33.13
N ASN A 199 -21.83 23.35 33.10
CA ASN A 199 -21.20 22.54 32.07
C ASN A 199 -21.30 21.05 32.42
N SER A 200 -21.02 20.18 31.45
CA SER A 200 -21.11 18.72 31.62
C SER A 200 -19.86 18.08 32.22
N SER A 201 -18.80 18.83 32.53
CA SER A 201 -17.50 18.24 32.90
C SER A 201 -17.47 17.52 34.25
N TRP A 202 -18.44 17.78 35.13
CA TRP A 202 -18.50 17.24 36.50
C TRP A 202 -19.22 15.89 36.61
N ILE A 203 -19.91 15.45 35.55
CA ILE A 203 -20.52 14.11 35.51
C ILE A 203 -19.57 13.08 34.87
N LYS A 204 -19.70 11.82 35.27
CA LYS A 204 -18.76 10.72 34.94
C LYS A 204 -18.45 10.62 33.44
N TYR A 205 -19.47 10.73 32.58
CA TYR A 205 -19.34 10.57 31.12
C TYR A 205 -19.26 11.88 30.34
N ARG A 206 -19.25 13.01 31.03
CA ARG A 206 -19.06 14.35 30.47
C ARG A 206 -20.03 14.74 29.33
N LYS A 207 -21.19 14.10 29.28
CA LYS A 207 -22.22 14.32 28.26
C LYS A 207 -23.60 14.27 28.90
N PHE A 208 -24.50 15.13 28.44
CA PHE A 208 -25.91 15.08 28.80
C PHE A 208 -26.75 14.60 27.61
N ARG A 209 -27.98 14.17 27.88
CA ARG A 209 -29.05 13.99 26.89
C ARG A 209 -30.28 14.81 27.32
N LEU A 210 -31.11 15.20 26.37
CA LEU A 210 -32.45 15.72 26.67
C LEU A 210 -33.45 14.56 26.64
N GLY A 211 -34.25 14.46 27.70
CA GLY A 211 -35.40 13.59 27.79
C GLY A 211 -36.70 14.38 27.68
N ALA A 212 -37.75 13.79 27.11
CA ALA A 212 -39.09 14.37 27.13
C ALA A 212 -40.12 13.33 27.55
N ARG A 213 -40.95 13.63 28.55
CA ARG A 213 -42.02 12.76 29.06
C ARG A 213 -43.34 13.50 29.18
N VAL A 214 -44.45 12.78 29.23
CA VAL A 214 -45.78 13.39 29.47
C VAL A 214 -45.98 13.71 30.95
N VAL A 215 -46.60 14.86 31.26
CA VAL A 215 -46.80 15.32 32.66
C VAL A 215 -48.06 14.75 33.30
N GLN A 216 -49.09 14.45 32.53
CA GLN A 216 -50.39 14.02 33.04
C GLN A 216 -50.91 12.82 32.24
N SER A 217 -51.08 11.69 32.93
CA SER A 217 -51.66 10.47 32.33
C SER A 217 -53.16 10.68 32.12
N ILE A 218 -53.60 10.77 30.88
CA ILE A 218 -55.03 10.86 30.56
C ILE A 218 -55.63 9.46 30.80
N GLY A 219 -56.57 9.36 31.73
CA GLY A 219 -57.50 8.24 31.93
C GLY A 219 -57.02 6.85 31.48
N GLY A 220 -56.17 6.20 32.27
CA GLY A 220 -56.13 4.75 32.45
C GLY A 220 -55.63 3.82 31.34
N HIS A 221 -55.55 4.19 30.05
CA HIS A 221 -55.36 3.15 29.00
C HIS A 221 -54.37 3.45 27.86
N VAL A 222 -53.65 4.58 27.85
CA VAL A 222 -52.70 4.87 26.76
C VAL A 222 -51.32 5.28 27.31
N ARG A 223 -50.32 4.42 27.13
CA ARG A 223 -48.91 4.72 27.47
C ARG A 223 -48.23 5.45 26.31
N ILE A 224 -47.71 6.64 26.59
CA ILE A 224 -46.86 7.39 25.68
C ILE A 224 -45.41 7.22 26.12
N LYS A 225 -44.58 6.60 25.29
CA LYS A 225 -43.15 6.39 25.57
C LYS A 225 -42.36 7.70 25.46
N GLU A 226 -41.40 7.87 26.35
CA GLU A 226 -40.56 9.07 26.45
C GLU A 226 -39.61 9.22 25.25
N ALA A 227 -39.24 10.47 24.93
CA ALA A 227 -38.20 10.77 23.95
C ALA A 227 -36.84 10.90 24.64
N ILE A 228 -35.78 10.45 23.97
CA ILE A 228 -34.39 10.65 24.38
C ILE A 228 -33.61 11.19 23.19
N SER A 229 -32.81 12.24 23.38
CA SER A 229 -31.93 12.78 22.35
C SER A 229 -30.62 12.00 22.25
N GLU A 230 -29.87 12.25 21.18
CA GLU A 230 -28.44 11.93 21.15
C GLU A 230 -27.69 12.67 22.28
N ALA A 231 -26.54 12.11 22.70
CA ALA A 231 -25.71 12.68 23.76
C ALA A 231 -24.86 13.84 23.25
N PHE A 232 -24.80 14.93 24.02
CA PHE A 232 -24.03 16.13 23.68
C PHE A 232 -23.24 16.67 24.88
N VAL A 233 -22.17 17.41 24.60
CA VAL A 233 -21.30 18.04 25.60
C VAL A 233 -21.77 19.46 25.87
N VAL A 234 -21.92 19.84 27.14
CA VAL A 234 -22.15 21.24 27.53
C VAL A 234 -20.84 21.89 28.00
N LYS A 235 -20.41 22.98 27.35
CA LYS A 235 -19.18 23.76 27.66
C LYS A 235 -19.51 25.15 28.23
N ASP A 236 -18.61 25.75 29.00
CA ASP A 236 -18.82 27.09 29.61
C ASP A 236 -18.78 28.22 28.57
N HIS A 237 -19.76 29.14 28.60
CA HIS A 237 -19.87 30.31 27.71
C HIS A 237 -18.61 31.21 27.69
N ARG A 238 -17.83 31.25 28.77
CA ARG A 238 -16.59 32.05 28.87
C ARG A 238 -15.54 31.66 27.84
N THR A 239 -15.62 30.45 27.27
CA THR A 239 -14.75 30.01 26.18
C THR A 239 -15.03 30.70 24.84
N LYS A 240 -16.24 31.25 24.62
CA LYS A 240 -16.64 31.94 23.38
C LYS A 240 -15.98 33.32 23.19
N ARG A 241 -15.62 34.02 24.27
CA ARG A 241 -15.05 35.41 24.23
C ARG A 241 -13.57 35.50 23.85
N TYR A 242 -12.81 34.41 23.84
CA TYR A 242 -11.37 34.40 23.49
C TYR A 242 -11.07 33.95 22.05
N GLY A 243 -12.10 33.81 21.21
CA GLY A 243 -11.95 33.44 19.79
C GLY A 243 -11.38 32.04 19.53
N LYS A 244 -11.22 31.23 20.59
CA LYS A 244 -10.87 29.81 20.51
C LYS A 244 -12.16 29.06 20.25
N HIS A 245 -12.49 28.89 18.98
CA HIS A 245 -13.63 28.07 18.60
C HIS A 245 -13.24 26.60 18.69
N HIS A 246 -14.25 25.78 18.98
CA HIS A 246 -14.12 24.34 19.03
C HIS A 246 -15.19 23.76 18.10
N PRO A 247 -14.81 22.97 17.08
CA PRO A 247 -13.45 22.59 16.76
C PRO A 247 -12.60 23.78 16.24
N PRO A 248 -11.27 23.84 16.50
CA PRO A 248 -10.42 24.86 15.88
C PRO A 248 -10.36 24.64 14.36
N SER A 249 -10.08 25.68 13.58
CA SER A 249 -9.83 25.54 12.14
C SER A 249 -8.36 25.18 11.87
N LEU A 250 -8.05 24.58 10.72
CA LEU A 250 -6.65 24.32 10.32
C LEU A 250 -5.89 25.62 10.03
N ASP A 251 -6.58 26.62 9.47
CA ASP A 251 -5.99 27.92 9.13
C ASP A 251 -5.95 28.89 10.33
N ASP A 252 -6.37 28.43 11.51
CA ASP A 252 -6.26 29.20 12.74
C ASP A 252 -4.81 29.42 13.13
N GLU A 253 -4.52 30.61 13.67
CA GLU A 253 -3.24 30.85 14.34
C GLU A 253 -3.08 29.92 15.56
N VAL A 254 -1.89 29.37 15.77
CA VAL A 254 -1.62 28.30 16.74
C VAL A 254 -1.95 28.70 18.20
N TRP A 255 -1.93 30.00 18.52
CA TRP A 255 -2.33 30.49 19.86
C TRP A 255 -3.82 30.31 20.15
N ARG A 256 -4.64 29.98 19.14
CA ARG A 256 -6.05 29.63 19.31
C ARG A 256 -6.23 28.24 19.90
N LEU A 257 -5.19 27.39 19.93
CA LEU A 257 -5.22 26.12 20.65
C LEU A 257 -5.30 26.32 22.17
N GLU A 258 -5.93 25.38 22.87
CA GLU A 258 -6.00 25.41 24.33
C GLU A 258 -4.60 25.45 24.97
N LYS A 259 -4.46 26.09 26.13
CA LYS A 259 -3.19 26.31 26.88
C LYS A 259 -2.10 27.13 26.17
N ILE A 260 -2.20 27.42 24.88
CA ILE A 260 -1.32 28.38 24.20
C ILE A 260 -1.92 29.78 24.33
N ARG A 261 -1.17 30.74 24.84
CA ARG A 261 -1.62 32.14 24.96
C ARG A 261 -0.99 32.96 23.85
N LYS A 262 -1.76 33.87 23.23
CA LYS A 262 -1.24 34.84 22.26
C LYS A 262 -0.05 35.58 22.89
N ASP A 263 1.07 35.61 22.16
CA ASP A 263 2.37 36.19 22.55
C ASP A 263 3.02 35.59 23.81
N GLY A 264 2.49 34.47 24.31
CA GLY A 264 3.03 33.72 25.43
C GLY A 264 4.31 32.94 25.09
N LYS A 265 4.92 32.33 26.11
CA LYS A 265 6.17 31.54 25.99
C LYS A 265 6.07 30.46 24.90
N PHE A 266 4.96 29.71 24.88
CA PHE A 266 4.74 28.65 23.89
C PHE A 266 4.49 29.19 22.48
N HIS A 267 3.72 30.26 22.34
CA HIS A 267 3.47 30.88 21.03
C HIS A 267 4.77 31.37 20.39
N ARG A 268 5.62 32.08 21.15
CA ARG A 268 6.90 32.58 20.65
C ARG A 268 7.90 31.47 20.29
N ARG A 269 7.93 30.38 21.06
CA ARG A 269 8.78 29.21 20.77
C ARG A 269 8.34 28.46 19.51
N LEU A 270 7.03 28.37 19.27
CA LEU A 270 6.48 27.76 18.05
C LEU A 270 6.74 28.65 16.83
N ALA A 271 6.49 29.95 16.95
CA ALA A 271 6.75 30.92 15.89
C ALA A 271 8.24 30.99 15.50
N SER A 272 9.18 30.88 16.46
CA SER A 272 10.61 30.82 16.15
C SER A 272 11.03 29.60 15.33
N HIS A 273 10.18 28.58 15.25
CA HIS A 273 10.36 27.38 14.45
C HIS A 273 9.39 27.32 13.26
N GLN A 274 8.78 28.45 12.88
CA GLN A 274 7.84 28.59 11.75
C GLN A 274 6.58 27.73 11.91
N ILE A 275 6.08 27.58 13.15
CA ILE A 275 4.81 26.91 13.44
C ILE A 275 3.80 27.97 13.87
N ASP A 276 3.17 28.60 12.88
CA ASP A 276 2.29 29.74 13.10
C ASP A 276 0.80 29.36 13.07
N THR A 277 0.44 28.27 12.38
CA THR A 277 -0.96 27.81 12.25
C THR A 277 -1.23 26.47 12.94
N VAL A 278 -2.50 26.16 13.21
CA VAL A 278 -2.95 24.85 13.71
C VAL A 278 -2.61 23.74 12.72
N LYS A 279 -2.66 24.01 11.40
CA LYS A 279 -2.20 23.10 10.35
C LYS A 279 -0.72 22.77 10.48
N ASP A 280 0.14 23.78 10.67
CA ASP A 280 1.58 23.57 10.85
C ASP A 280 1.86 22.79 12.14
N PHE A 281 1.12 23.12 13.22
CA PHE A 281 1.21 22.43 14.50
C PHE A 281 0.83 20.95 14.36
N MET A 282 -0.26 20.65 13.67
CA MET A 282 -0.73 19.27 13.45
C MET A 282 0.18 18.48 12.51
N ARG A 283 0.73 19.12 11.47
CA ARG A 283 1.77 18.52 10.62
C ARG A 283 2.99 18.16 11.47
N MET A 284 3.49 19.09 12.29
CA MET A 284 4.65 18.84 13.15
C MET A 284 4.38 17.79 14.22
N TYR A 285 3.18 17.78 14.81
CA TYR A 285 2.76 16.80 15.80
C TYR A 285 2.69 15.38 15.20
N VAL A 286 2.21 15.26 13.97
CA VAL A 286 2.13 13.97 13.27
C VAL A 286 3.51 13.49 12.80
N THR A 287 4.34 14.38 12.25
CA THR A 287 5.64 13.99 11.68
C THR A 287 6.74 13.83 12.75
N TYR A 288 6.79 14.71 13.77
CA TYR A 288 7.86 14.75 14.77
C TYR A 288 7.33 15.10 16.18
N PRO A 289 6.49 14.24 16.81
CA PRO A 289 5.82 14.54 18.08
C PRO A 289 6.78 14.78 19.25
N THR A 290 7.89 14.04 19.32
CA THR A 290 8.92 14.19 20.36
C THR A 290 9.63 15.53 20.27
N LYS A 291 10.03 15.92 19.06
CA LYS A 291 10.67 17.22 18.80
C LYS A 291 9.73 18.39 19.08
N LEU A 292 8.46 18.30 18.68
CA LEU A 292 7.46 19.31 19.01
C LEU A 292 7.25 19.43 20.53
N ARG A 293 7.27 18.29 21.24
CA ARG A 293 7.17 18.25 22.71
C ARG A 293 8.40 18.87 23.38
N GLU A 294 9.60 18.57 22.91
CA GLU A 294 10.85 19.18 23.38
C GLU A 294 10.89 20.70 23.10
N MET A 295 10.41 21.14 21.94
CA MET A 295 10.31 22.57 21.60
C MET A 295 9.38 23.33 22.54
N LEU A 296 8.21 22.75 22.85
CA LEU A 296 7.26 23.38 23.76
C LEU A 296 7.76 23.33 25.21
N ASP A 297 8.41 22.21 25.60
CA ASP A 297 8.97 21.99 26.93
C ASP A 297 7.94 22.35 28.01
N CYS A 298 6.83 21.62 27.97
CA CYS A 298 5.66 21.84 28.80
C CYS A 298 5.26 20.59 29.61
N PRO A 299 4.58 20.76 30.76
CA PRO A 299 4.11 19.64 31.57
C PRO A 299 3.13 18.76 30.79
N GLU A 300 3.14 17.46 31.05
CA GLU A 300 2.37 16.45 30.31
C GLU A 300 0.87 16.74 30.25
N GLY A 301 0.29 17.24 31.36
CA GLY A 301 -1.12 17.65 31.37
C GLY A 301 -1.43 18.81 30.42
N ALA A 302 -0.51 19.77 30.25
CA ALA A 302 -0.69 20.88 29.31
C ALA A 302 -0.51 20.44 27.86
N TRP A 303 0.49 19.59 27.60
CA TRP A 303 0.73 18.97 26.30
C TRP A 303 -0.51 18.24 25.79
N ASN A 304 -1.07 17.35 26.61
CA ASN A 304 -2.22 16.54 26.24
C ASN A 304 -3.43 17.41 25.88
N THR A 305 -3.71 18.47 26.65
CA THR A 305 -4.81 19.39 26.36
C THR A 305 -4.62 20.15 25.04
N ILE A 306 -3.39 20.59 24.72
CA ILE A 306 -3.09 21.28 23.46
C ILE A 306 -3.37 20.36 22.27
N VAL A 307 -2.84 19.14 22.34
CA VAL A 307 -2.93 18.13 21.28
C VAL A 307 -4.35 17.63 21.09
N GLU A 308 -5.07 17.38 22.18
CA GLU A 308 -6.47 16.96 22.17
C GLU A 308 -7.34 18.04 21.53
N HIS A 309 -7.13 19.31 21.89
CA HIS A 309 -7.86 20.41 21.28
C HIS A 309 -7.53 20.58 19.79
N ALA A 310 -6.25 20.55 19.41
CA ALA A 310 -5.84 20.63 18.00
C ALA A 310 -6.43 19.47 17.19
N SER A 311 -6.49 18.27 17.79
CA SER A 311 -7.08 17.05 17.23
C SER A 311 -8.58 17.10 16.99
N THR A 312 -9.27 18.14 17.44
CA THR A 312 -10.71 18.27 17.24
C THR A 312 -11.08 19.03 15.97
N CYS A 313 -10.14 19.66 15.24
CA CYS A 313 -10.43 20.23 13.93
C CYS A 313 -11.09 19.17 13.01
N ASP A 314 -12.18 19.54 12.33
CA ASP A 314 -13.20 18.71 11.63
C ASP A 314 -12.65 17.55 10.74
N PRO A 315 -13.50 16.59 10.26
CA PRO A 315 -13.33 15.13 10.34
C PRO A 315 -12.21 14.57 9.44
N LEU A 316 -11.51 15.44 8.72
CA LEU A 316 -10.28 15.14 8.02
C LEU A 316 -9.12 14.90 8.99
N VAL A 317 -9.21 15.21 10.28
CA VAL A 317 -8.24 14.71 11.28
C VAL A 317 -8.41 13.21 11.50
N GLU A 318 -9.59 12.62 11.34
CA GLU A 318 -9.76 11.17 11.34
C GLU A 318 -9.15 10.56 10.07
N THR A 319 -9.25 11.27 8.93
CA THR A 319 -8.59 10.88 7.67
C THR A 319 -7.08 11.04 7.76
N ILE A 320 -6.56 12.13 8.33
CA ILE A 320 -5.13 12.39 8.54
C ILE A 320 -4.57 11.47 9.63
N LYS A 321 -5.31 11.15 10.70
CA LYS A 321 -4.95 10.13 11.68
C LYS A 321 -5.07 8.72 11.10
N LYS A 322 -6.04 8.40 10.22
CA LYS A 322 -6.10 7.09 9.55
C LYS A 322 -5.07 6.95 8.42
N GLN A 323 -4.66 8.05 7.79
CA GLN A 323 -3.51 8.11 6.87
C GLN A 323 -2.19 8.02 7.65
N ALA A 324 -2.09 8.64 8.83
CA ALA A 324 -0.86 8.70 9.61
C ALA A 324 -0.65 7.53 10.59
N TYR A 325 -1.70 6.95 11.20
CA TYR A 325 -1.60 5.81 12.12
C TYR A 325 -1.63 4.44 11.41
N ARG A 326 -2.07 4.35 10.15
CA ARG A 326 -1.70 3.20 9.29
C ARG A 326 -0.24 3.25 8.82
N ASN A 327 0.39 4.42 8.94
CA ASN A 327 1.79 4.66 8.62
C ASN A 327 2.72 4.55 9.84
N VAL A 328 2.24 4.11 11.01
CA VAL A 328 3.08 3.80 12.17
C VAL A 328 2.98 2.31 12.51
N ILE A 329 3.88 1.56 11.86
CA ILE A 329 4.50 0.31 12.32
C ILE A 329 3.60 -0.93 12.39
N SER A 330 3.59 -1.64 11.27
CA SER A 330 4.16 -2.99 11.28
C SER A 330 4.89 -3.27 9.95
N PHE A 331 5.79 -2.37 9.52
CA PHE A 331 6.87 -2.84 8.67
C PHE A 331 7.89 -3.51 9.60
N VAL A 332 8.41 -4.65 9.18
CA VAL A 332 9.48 -5.33 9.93
C VAL A 332 10.79 -4.69 9.48
N PRO A 333 11.44 -3.82 10.28
CA PRO A 333 12.80 -3.41 9.97
C PRO A 333 13.68 -4.65 10.03
N VAL A 334 14.41 -4.91 8.96
CA VAL A 334 15.43 -5.96 8.92
C VAL A 334 16.75 -5.29 9.30
N ASP A 335 16.93 -5.11 10.61
CA ASP A 335 18.18 -4.68 11.22
C ASP A 335 18.93 -5.91 11.73
N GLY A 336 19.95 -6.34 10.99
CA GLY A 336 20.86 -7.42 11.37
C GLY A 336 20.57 -8.79 10.73
N CYS A 337 21.62 -9.63 10.75
CA CYS A 337 21.74 -10.92 10.08
C CYS A 337 20.71 -12.01 10.51
N ALA A 338 19.90 -11.76 11.54
CA ALA A 338 19.01 -12.76 12.14
C ALA A 338 17.68 -12.96 11.39
N THR A 339 17.28 -12.07 10.47
CA THR A 339 15.99 -12.13 9.76
C THR A 339 16.09 -12.19 8.23
N LEU A 340 17.32 -12.27 7.70
CA LEU A 340 17.61 -12.26 6.27
C LEU A 340 18.51 -13.44 5.90
N ARG A 341 18.09 -14.24 4.92
CA ARG A 341 18.98 -15.17 4.24
C ARG A 341 19.65 -14.46 3.07
N LEU A 342 20.95 -14.61 2.98
CA LEU A 342 21.80 -13.92 2.03
C LEU A 342 22.85 -14.88 1.49
N VAL A 343 23.00 -14.91 0.17
CA VAL A 343 24.18 -15.48 -0.48
C VAL A 343 24.83 -14.43 -1.36
N THR A 344 26.15 -14.34 -1.27
CA THR A 344 26.96 -13.52 -2.19
C THR A 344 27.50 -14.43 -3.27
N LEU A 345 27.31 -14.05 -4.53
CA LEU A 345 27.77 -14.85 -5.66
C LEU A 345 29.31 -14.82 -5.72
N PRO A 346 29.98 -15.96 -5.95
CA PRO A 346 31.43 -16.02 -5.97
C PRO A 346 32.04 -15.03 -6.98
N GLU A 347 33.04 -14.28 -6.50
CA GLU A 347 33.74 -13.25 -7.27
C GLU A 347 34.63 -13.85 -8.36
N SER A 348 34.76 -13.09 -9.46
CA SER A 348 35.93 -13.17 -10.34
C SER A 348 36.63 -11.81 -10.29
N THR A 349 37.96 -11.83 -10.39
CA THR A 349 39.00 -10.81 -10.14
C THR A 349 38.81 -9.34 -10.56
N ASP A 350 37.67 -8.94 -11.12
CA ASP A 350 37.40 -7.57 -11.57
C ASP A 350 36.57 -6.80 -10.53
N SER A 351 37.21 -6.36 -9.45
CA SER A 351 36.57 -5.61 -8.35
C SER A 351 36.24 -4.14 -8.69
N SER A 352 36.37 -3.73 -9.96
CA SER A 352 36.17 -2.34 -10.40
C SER A 352 34.99 -2.14 -11.36
N SER A 353 34.27 -3.20 -11.75
CA SER A 353 33.14 -3.09 -12.69
C SER A 353 31.79 -3.13 -11.98
N LYS A 354 30.97 -2.09 -12.16
CA LYS A 354 29.61 -2.00 -11.59
C LYS A 354 28.69 -3.04 -12.23
N VAL A 355 27.76 -3.64 -11.48
CA VAL A 355 26.70 -4.48 -12.09
C VAL A 355 25.58 -3.58 -12.61
N VAL A 356 25.47 -3.46 -13.93
CA VAL A 356 24.56 -2.49 -14.60
C VAL A 356 23.26 -3.11 -15.12
N ARG A 357 23.24 -4.44 -15.33
CA ARG A 357 22.01 -5.21 -15.60
C ARG A 357 22.09 -6.57 -14.92
N LEU A 358 20.94 -7.08 -14.51
CA LEU A 358 20.81 -8.33 -13.78
C LEU A 358 19.53 -9.03 -14.21
N LEU A 359 19.61 -10.33 -14.50
CA LEU A 359 18.48 -11.16 -14.90
C LEU A 359 18.57 -12.52 -14.21
N TYR A 360 17.42 -13.08 -13.84
CA TYR A 360 17.32 -14.52 -13.62
C TYR A 360 17.10 -15.23 -14.96
N THR A 361 17.59 -16.46 -15.08
CA THR A 361 17.11 -17.38 -16.12
C THR A 361 15.61 -17.63 -15.94
N ASN A 362 14.82 -17.77 -17.00
CA ASN A 362 13.37 -18.00 -16.91
C ASN A 362 13.03 -19.26 -16.11
N SER A 363 13.88 -20.28 -16.18
CA SER A 363 13.80 -21.50 -15.37
C SER A 363 14.07 -21.31 -13.86
N GLY A 364 14.61 -20.15 -13.45
CA GLY A 364 14.95 -19.85 -12.07
C GLY A 364 16.21 -20.55 -11.53
N VAL A 365 17.01 -21.21 -12.38
CA VAL A 365 18.18 -22.00 -11.94
C VAL A 365 19.50 -21.22 -11.97
N GLY A 366 19.51 -20.03 -12.56
CA GLY A 366 20.70 -19.20 -12.66
C GLY A 366 20.43 -17.71 -12.71
N ILE A 367 21.52 -16.95 -12.55
CA ILE A 367 21.54 -15.49 -12.58
C ILE A 367 22.61 -15.05 -13.58
N LEU A 368 22.25 -14.09 -14.42
CA LEU A 368 23.10 -13.46 -15.41
C LEU A 368 23.29 -11.98 -15.04
N ALA A 369 24.53 -11.54 -14.88
CA ALA A 369 24.87 -10.15 -14.60
C ALA A 369 25.73 -9.59 -15.74
N LEU A 370 25.40 -8.38 -16.19
CA LEU A 370 26.22 -7.60 -17.11
C LEU A 370 26.94 -6.49 -16.32
N GLY A 371 28.26 -6.47 -16.41
CA GLY A 371 29.10 -5.43 -15.83
C GLY A 371 29.24 -4.22 -16.74
N SER A 372 29.62 -3.07 -16.17
CA SER A 372 29.98 -1.86 -16.92
C SER A 372 31.14 -2.05 -17.90
N SER A 373 31.97 -3.07 -17.69
CA SER A 373 33.06 -3.47 -18.60
C SER A 373 32.58 -4.19 -19.86
N GLY A 374 31.28 -4.45 -20.02
CA GLY A 374 30.72 -5.23 -21.12
C GLY A 374 30.87 -6.75 -20.96
N ILE A 375 31.37 -7.21 -19.82
CA ILE A 375 31.50 -8.65 -19.49
C ILE A 375 30.20 -9.13 -18.83
N GLN A 376 29.70 -10.27 -19.29
CA GLN A 376 28.56 -10.97 -18.72
C GLN A 376 29.01 -12.20 -17.93
N LYS A 377 28.48 -12.35 -16.72
CA LYS A 377 28.78 -13.45 -15.81
C LYS A 377 27.52 -14.23 -15.51
N LEU A 378 27.62 -15.57 -15.56
CA LEU A 378 26.50 -16.48 -15.32
C LEU A 378 26.83 -17.35 -14.11
N TRP A 379 25.90 -17.42 -13.16
CA TRP A 379 25.96 -18.34 -12.04
C TRP A 379 24.78 -19.30 -12.11
N LYS A 380 25.01 -20.58 -11.80
CA LYS A 380 23.96 -21.62 -11.77
C LYS A 380 24.00 -22.36 -10.44
N TRP A 381 22.83 -22.72 -9.95
CA TRP A 381 22.72 -23.55 -8.76
C TRP A 381 22.83 -25.02 -9.13
N PRO A 382 23.75 -25.77 -8.52
CA PRO A 382 23.86 -27.20 -8.76
C PRO A 382 22.66 -27.92 -8.16
N ARG A 383 22.17 -28.95 -8.85
CA ARG A 383 21.21 -29.89 -8.28
C ARG A 383 21.98 -30.91 -7.44
N ASN A 384 21.77 -30.90 -6.13
CA ASN A 384 22.41 -31.79 -5.17
C ASN A 384 21.47 -32.05 -3.97
N ASP A 385 21.93 -32.80 -2.97
CA ASP A 385 21.11 -33.15 -1.79
C ASP A 385 20.65 -31.92 -0.99
N GLN A 386 21.43 -30.82 -1.00
CA GLN A 386 21.12 -29.57 -0.31
C GLN A 386 20.19 -28.65 -1.12
N ASN A 387 20.16 -28.80 -2.45
CA ASN A 387 19.24 -28.12 -3.36
C ASN A 387 18.71 -29.08 -4.43
N PRO A 388 17.72 -29.92 -4.10
CA PRO A 388 17.17 -30.90 -5.04
C PRO A 388 16.49 -30.26 -6.26
N SER A 389 16.01 -29.02 -6.11
CA SER A 389 15.35 -28.29 -7.19
C SER A 389 16.37 -27.76 -8.23
N GLY A 390 17.59 -27.42 -7.78
CA GLY A 390 18.57 -26.66 -8.56
C GLY A 390 18.16 -25.22 -8.84
N LYS A 391 17.07 -24.72 -8.24
CA LYS A 391 16.66 -23.31 -8.34
C LYS A 391 17.58 -22.43 -7.53
N ALA A 392 17.62 -21.15 -7.87
CA ALA A 392 18.34 -20.17 -7.10
C ALA A 392 17.82 -20.10 -5.68
N THR A 393 18.73 -20.10 -4.71
CA THR A 393 18.39 -19.91 -3.29
C THR A 393 19.52 -19.21 -2.55
N ALA A 394 19.16 -18.40 -1.55
CA ALA A 394 20.10 -17.81 -0.61
C ALA A 394 20.71 -18.84 0.37
N SER A 395 20.21 -20.08 0.38
CA SER A 395 20.69 -21.14 1.28
C SER A 395 21.86 -21.94 0.72
N VAL A 396 22.13 -21.86 -0.59
CA VAL A 396 23.18 -22.63 -1.27
C VAL A 396 24.01 -21.70 -2.14
N ILE A 397 25.33 -21.87 -2.10
CA ILE A 397 26.27 -21.08 -2.90
C ILE A 397 26.18 -21.54 -4.36
N PRO A 398 25.92 -20.62 -5.31
CA PRO A 398 25.92 -20.97 -6.72
C PRO A 398 27.33 -21.18 -7.27
N GLN A 399 27.43 -21.85 -8.41
CA GLN A 399 28.67 -22.02 -9.13
C GLN A 399 28.77 -20.99 -10.25
N HIS A 400 29.93 -20.34 -10.37
CA HIS A 400 30.24 -19.55 -11.56
C HIS A 400 30.36 -20.49 -12.75
N TRP A 401 29.49 -20.29 -13.74
CA TRP A 401 29.37 -21.19 -14.87
C TRP A 401 30.23 -20.68 -16.02
N LEU A 402 31.14 -21.53 -16.48
CA LEU A 402 31.99 -21.31 -17.64
C LEU A 402 31.93 -22.54 -18.54
N PRO A 403 31.83 -22.38 -19.87
CA PRO A 403 31.89 -23.51 -20.78
C PRO A 403 33.30 -24.14 -20.75
N ASN A 404 33.39 -25.42 -21.12
CA ASN A 404 34.68 -26.14 -21.20
C ASN A 404 35.70 -25.47 -22.14
N SER A 405 35.23 -24.62 -23.06
CA SER A 405 36.08 -23.82 -23.95
C SER A 405 36.84 -22.70 -23.23
N GLY A 406 36.46 -22.35 -21.99
CA GLY A 406 37.01 -21.21 -21.26
C GLY A 406 36.60 -19.85 -21.82
N LEU A 407 35.71 -19.82 -22.82
CA LEU A 407 35.19 -18.57 -23.38
C LEU A 407 34.39 -17.80 -22.34
N ILE A 408 34.46 -16.48 -22.41
CA ILE A 408 33.67 -15.55 -21.61
C ILE A 408 32.71 -14.79 -22.53
N MET A 409 31.53 -14.41 -22.02
CA MET A 409 30.59 -13.57 -22.76
C MET A 409 31.01 -12.11 -22.62
N THR A 410 31.61 -11.55 -23.67
CA THR A 410 32.08 -10.17 -23.68
C THR A 410 31.50 -9.45 -24.89
N ASN A 411 30.90 -8.28 -24.65
CA ASN A 411 30.43 -7.39 -25.70
C ASN A 411 31.62 -6.72 -26.42
N ASP A 412 31.44 -6.42 -27.70
CA ASP A 412 32.39 -5.59 -28.44
C ASP A 412 32.30 -4.14 -27.94
N ILE A 413 33.37 -3.69 -27.27
CA ILE A 413 33.52 -2.34 -26.72
C ILE A 413 34.54 -1.50 -27.49
N SER A 414 34.97 -1.96 -28.68
CA SER A 414 35.95 -1.26 -29.48
C SER A 414 35.43 0.13 -29.91
N GLY A 415 36.14 1.18 -29.51
CA GLY A 415 35.77 2.57 -29.82
C GLY A 415 34.61 3.14 -29.01
N VAL A 416 34.16 2.47 -27.93
CA VAL A 416 33.06 2.91 -27.08
C VAL A 416 33.58 3.68 -25.86
N ASN A 417 32.96 4.82 -25.55
CA ASN A 417 33.14 5.50 -24.26
C ASN A 417 32.34 4.78 -23.16
N LEU A 418 33.03 3.98 -22.34
CA LEU A 418 32.38 3.17 -21.30
C LEU A 418 31.71 3.97 -20.18
N GLU A 419 32.10 5.24 -19.97
CA GLU A 419 31.47 6.10 -18.95
C GLU A 419 30.11 6.62 -19.40
N GLU A 420 29.89 6.76 -20.71
CA GLU A 420 28.63 7.26 -21.29
C GLU A 420 27.73 6.12 -21.82
N ALA A 421 28.32 4.97 -22.16
CA ALA A 421 27.59 3.84 -22.70
C ALA A 421 26.52 3.32 -21.71
N VAL A 422 25.32 3.04 -22.22
CA VAL A 422 24.23 2.42 -21.45
C VAL A 422 24.13 0.94 -21.83
N PRO A 423 24.58 0.00 -20.97
CA PRO A 423 24.58 -1.41 -21.35
C PRO A 423 23.18 -1.99 -21.23
N CYS A 424 22.80 -2.82 -22.21
CA CYS A 424 21.49 -3.47 -22.25
C CYS A 424 21.62 -4.97 -22.47
N ILE A 425 20.64 -5.73 -21.97
CA ILE A 425 20.62 -7.18 -22.01
C ILE A 425 19.17 -7.69 -22.07
N ALA A 426 18.95 -8.77 -22.81
CA ALA A 426 17.68 -9.46 -22.87
C ALA A 426 17.92 -10.97 -23.03
N LEU A 427 17.12 -11.78 -22.32
CA LEU A 427 17.21 -13.24 -22.33
C LEU A 427 16.09 -13.84 -23.18
N SER A 428 16.39 -14.86 -23.97
CA SER A 428 15.38 -15.61 -24.72
C SER A 428 14.50 -16.43 -23.76
N LYS A 429 13.22 -16.63 -24.11
CA LYS A 429 12.23 -17.35 -23.26
C LYS A 429 12.65 -18.77 -22.85
N ASN A 430 13.53 -19.41 -23.62
CA ASN A 430 14.01 -20.77 -23.39
C ASN A 430 15.40 -20.84 -22.74
N ASP A 431 15.95 -19.72 -22.27
CA ASP A 431 17.28 -19.62 -21.63
C ASP A 431 18.48 -20.03 -22.51
N SER A 432 18.26 -20.26 -23.81
CA SER A 432 19.31 -20.73 -24.74
C SER A 432 20.19 -19.59 -25.26
N TYR A 433 19.66 -18.37 -25.33
CA TYR A 433 20.34 -17.24 -25.94
C TYR A 433 20.20 -15.98 -25.10
N VAL A 434 21.24 -15.16 -25.09
CA VAL A 434 21.20 -13.81 -24.54
C VAL A 434 21.62 -12.82 -25.61
N MET A 435 20.91 -11.69 -25.67
CA MET A 435 21.30 -10.54 -26.45
C MET A 435 21.80 -9.44 -25.54
N SER A 436 22.87 -8.79 -25.94
CA SER A 436 23.43 -7.69 -25.17
C SER A 436 24.22 -6.71 -26.02
N ALA A 437 24.34 -5.49 -25.51
CA ALA A 437 25.18 -4.45 -26.08
C ALA A 437 25.75 -3.55 -24.98
N THR A 438 26.85 -2.87 -25.29
CA THR A 438 27.52 -1.91 -24.40
C THR A 438 28.06 -0.80 -25.29
N GLY A 439 27.18 0.08 -25.78
CA GLY A 439 27.51 1.18 -26.71
C GLY A 439 27.85 0.76 -28.15
N GLY A 440 28.35 -0.46 -28.35
CA GLY A 440 28.68 -1.04 -29.66
C GLY A 440 27.56 -1.89 -30.26
N LYS A 441 27.95 -2.86 -31.11
CA LYS A 441 27.05 -3.78 -31.80
C LYS A 441 26.21 -4.60 -30.81
N VAL A 442 24.96 -4.86 -31.18
CA VAL A 442 24.14 -5.84 -30.46
C VAL A 442 24.62 -7.24 -30.83
N SER A 443 24.97 -8.03 -29.83
CA SER A 443 25.51 -9.37 -30.01
C SER A 443 24.57 -10.42 -29.43
N LEU A 444 24.34 -11.50 -30.19
CA LEU A 444 23.58 -12.68 -29.76
C LEU A 444 24.56 -13.76 -29.30
N PHE A 445 24.51 -14.14 -28.04
CA PHE A 445 25.35 -15.18 -27.44
C PHE A 445 24.57 -16.46 -27.19
N ASN A 446 25.25 -17.59 -27.37
CA ASN A 446 24.76 -18.89 -26.95
C ASN A 446 25.08 -19.15 -25.47
N MET A 447 24.05 -19.37 -24.64
CA MET A 447 24.19 -19.53 -23.18
C MET A 447 24.92 -20.81 -22.74
N MET A 448 25.14 -21.77 -23.65
CA MET A 448 25.83 -23.05 -23.40
C MET A 448 27.28 -23.06 -23.87
N THR A 449 27.69 -22.14 -24.74
CA THR A 449 29.05 -22.13 -25.30
C THR A 449 29.75 -20.78 -25.16
N PHE A 450 28.99 -19.74 -24.81
CA PHE A 450 29.39 -18.34 -24.76
C PHE A 450 29.92 -17.77 -26.09
N LYS A 451 29.70 -18.50 -27.19
CA LYS A 451 30.04 -18.03 -28.53
C LYS A 451 29.04 -16.97 -28.98
N VAL A 452 29.57 -15.92 -29.59
CA VAL A 452 28.79 -14.99 -30.41
C VAL A 452 28.29 -15.74 -31.63
N MET A 453 26.98 -15.76 -31.82
CA MET A 453 26.33 -16.38 -32.97
C MET A 453 26.18 -15.40 -34.12
N THR A 454 25.76 -14.18 -33.81
CA THR A 454 25.63 -13.08 -34.77
C THR A 454 25.76 -11.74 -34.06
N THR A 455 26.12 -10.70 -34.82
CA THR A 455 26.15 -9.32 -34.36
C THR A 455 25.44 -8.44 -35.39
N PHE A 456 24.59 -7.53 -34.95
CA PHE A 456 23.85 -6.63 -35.82
C PHE A 456 23.84 -5.22 -35.24
N MET A 457 23.41 -4.27 -36.08
CA MET A 457 23.41 -2.82 -35.80
C MET A 457 24.79 -2.27 -35.37
N PRO A 458 25.82 -2.25 -36.25
CA PRO A 458 27.05 -1.50 -36.00
C PRO A 458 26.83 0.02 -36.18
N LEU A 459 27.55 0.82 -35.38
CA LEU A 459 27.65 2.32 -35.43
C LEU A 459 26.55 3.05 -34.65
N PRO A 460 26.80 4.32 -34.20
CA PRO A 460 25.75 5.12 -33.58
C PRO A 460 24.52 5.22 -34.48
N PRO A 461 23.31 5.19 -33.90
CA PRO A 461 23.05 5.41 -32.48
C PRO A 461 23.27 4.17 -31.62
N ALA A 462 23.76 4.36 -30.39
CA ALA A 462 23.95 3.25 -29.45
C ALA A 462 22.60 2.71 -28.94
N SER A 463 22.51 1.40 -28.76
CA SER A 463 21.34 0.78 -28.13
C SER A 463 21.39 0.93 -26.61
N THR A 464 20.26 1.31 -26.02
CA THR A 464 20.13 1.61 -24.59
C THR A 464 19.19 0.63 -23.87
N PHE A 465 18.31 -0.05 -24.61
CA PHE A 465 17.35 -1.02 -24.06
C PHE A 465 16.96 -2.08 -25.11
N LEU A 466 16.66 -3.31 -24.65
CA LEU A 466 16.26 -4.43 -25.51
C LEU A 466 15.02 -5.11 -24.92
N ALA A 467 14.04 -5.44 -25.76
CA ALA A 467 12.86 -6.21 -25.36
C ALA A 467 12.40 -7.16 -26.47
N PHE A 468 12.22 -8.44 -26.13
CA PHE A 468 11.63 -9.43 -27.04
C PHE A 468 10.12 -9.26 -27.14
N GLN A 469 9.56 -9.41 -28.34
CA GLN A 469 8.10 -9.47 -28.49
C GLN A 469 7.56 -10.79 -27.89
N PRO A 470 6.50 -10.75 -27.06
CA PRO A 470 5.97 -11.95 -26.41
C PRO A 470 5.33 -12.97 -27.36
N GLN A 471 4.90 -12.58 -28.55
CA GLN A 471 4.21 -13.47 -29.49
C GLN A 471 5.14 -14.02 -30.58
N ASP A 472 6.17 -13.26 -30.99
CA ASP A 472 7.13 -13.65 -32.01
C ASP A 472 8.56 -13.48 -31.48
N ASN A 473 9.28 -14.59 -31.33
CA ASN A 473 10.65 -14.58 -30.83
C ASN A 473 11.66 -14.01 -31.83
N ASN A 474 11.27 -13.75 -33.08
CA ASN A 474 12.14 -13.15 -34.08
C ASN A 474 12.11 -11.62 -34.04
N ILE A 475 11.09 -11.02 -33.42
CA ILE A 475 10.92 -9.56 -33.37
C ILE A 475 11.39 -9.02 -32.02
N ILE A 476 12.18 -7.94 -32.09
CA ILE A 476 12.77 -7.28 -30.94
C ILE A 476 12.57 -5.77 -31.07
N ALA A 477 12.18 -5.13 -29.98
CA ALA A 477 12.23 -3.68 -29.85
C ALA A 477 13.58 -3.27 -29.23
N ILE A 478 14.25 -2.32 -29.88
CA ILE A 478 15.56 -1.81 -29.52
C ILE A 478 15.42 -0.31 -29.28
N GLY A 479 15.61 0.12 -28.04
CA GLY A 479 15.62 1.53 -27.69
C GLY A 479 16.99 2.13 -27.97
N MET A 480 17.03 3.32 -28.53
CA MET A 480 18.25 3.97 -29.00
C MET A 480 18.58 5.24 -28.20
N GLU A 481 19.84 5.65 -28.27
CA GLU A 481 20.33 6.89 -27.66
C GLU A 481 19.78 8.15 -28.33
N ASP A 482 19.50 8.08 -29.63
CA ASP A 482 18.94 9.18 -30.44
C ASP A 482 17.43 9.38 -30.29
N SER A 483 16.83 8.81 -29.23
CA SER A 483 15.39 8.84 -28.91
C SER A 483 14.47 7.97 -29.77
N THR A 484 15.00 7.25 -30.76
CA THR A 484 14.20 6.34 -31.59
C THR A 484 14.07 4.94 -30.99
N ILE A 485 13.09 4.18 -31.47
CA ILE A 485 12.94 2.75 -31.16
C ILE A 485 12.92 1.97 -32.47
N HIS A 486 13.84 1.02 -32.62
CA HIS A 486 13.87 0.14 -33.79
C HIS A 486 13.14 -1.16 -33.48
N ILE A 487 12.16 -1.51 -34.32
CA ILE A 487 11.55 -2.84 -34.34
C ILE A 487 12.30 -3.66 -35.37
N TYR A 488 13.02 -4.68 -34.91
CA TYR A 488 13.98 -5.42 -35.70
C TYR A 488 13.64 -6.90 -35.75
N ASN A 489 13.77 -7.50 -36.94
CA ASN A 489 13.60 -8.93 -37.16
C ASN A 489 14.97 -9.62 -37.23
N VAL A 490 15.28 -10.41 -36.20
CA VAL A 490 16.58 -11.09 -36.07
C VAL A 490 16.80 -12.15 -37.14
N ARG A 491 15.72 -12.78 -37.64
CA ARG A 491 15.84 -13.85 -38.64
C ARG A 491 16.13 -13.31 -40.03
N GLU A 492 15.54 -12.17 -40.36
CA GLU A 492 15.68 -11.50 -41.66
C GLU A 492 16.85 -10.51 -41.69
N ASP A 493 17.37 -10.13 -40.52
CA ASP A 493 18.39 -9.08 -40.35
C ASP A 493 17.92 -7.70 -40.86
N GLU A 494 16.65 -7.36 -40.59
CA GLU A 494 16.02 -6.14 -41.10
C GLU A 494 15.27 -5.35 -40.03
N VAL A 495 15.31 -4.02 -40.14
CA VAL A 495 14.48 -3.11 -39.34
C VAL A 495 13.10 -3.01 -39.98
N LYS A 496 12.09 -3.56 -39.31
CA LYS A 496 10.68 -3.54 -39.75
C LYS A 496 10.06 -2.16 -39.61
N SER A 497 10.38 -1.43 -38.54
CA SER A 497 9.81 -0.11 -38.27
C SER A 497 10.72 0.70 -37.36
N ILE A 498 10.68 2.02 -37.51
CA ILE A 498 11.37 2.99 -36.65
C ILE A 498 10.29 3.85 -36.00
N LEU A 499 10.24 3.84 -34.67
CA LEU A 499 9.27 4.58 -33.88
C LEU A 499 9.93 5.85 -33.37
N ASP A 500 9.34 6.99 -33.72
CA ASP A 500 9.82 8.31 -33.34
C ASP A 500 8.76 9.06 -32.51
N GLY A 501 9.19 9.73 -31.43
CA GLY A 501 8.28 10.47 -30.57
C GLY A 501 8.73 10.70 -29.13
N HIS A 502 9.92 10.25 -28.73
CA HIS A 502 10.60 10.70 -27.50
C HIS A 502 11.58 11.82 -27.85
N HIS A 503 12.01 12.61 -26.88
CA HIS A 503 12.96 13.73 -27.10
C HIS A 503 14.35 13.45 -26.53
N LYS A 504 14.49 12.31 -25.84
CA LYS A 504 15.74 11.85 -25.24
C LYS A 504 15.86 10.33 -25.39
N ARG A 505 17.05 9.81 -25.10
CA ARG A 505 17.35 8.38 -25.14
C ARG A 505 16.25 7.54 -24.50
N ILE A 506 16.00 6.38 -25.10
CA ILE A 506 15.05 5.41 -24.58
C ILE A 506 15.64 4.77 -23.32
N THR A 507 14.82 4.61 -22.29
CA THR A 507 15.24 4.10 -20.97
C THR A 507 14.43 2.90 -20.49
N GLY A 508 13.32 2.59 -21.15
CA GLY A 508 12.54 1.38 -20.90
C GLY A 508 11.62 1.01 -22.06
N LEU A 509 11.39 -0.30 -22.20
CA LEU A 509 10.48 -0.90 -23.18
C LEU A 509 9.75 -2.06 -22.52
N ALA A 510 8.42 -2.10 -22.64
CA ALA A 510 7.61 -3.18 -22.11
C ALA A 510 6.43 -3.50 -23.04
N PHE A 511 6.22 -4.77 -23.35
CA PHE A 511 5.10 -5.23 -24.18
C PHE A 511 3.92 -5.69 -23.33
N SER A 512 2.70 -5.38 -23.78
CA SER A 512 1.46 -6.02 -23.31
C SER A 512 0.78 -6.70 -24.49
N SER A 513 0.69 -8.02 -24.41
CA SER A 513 -0.05 -8.84 -25.36
C SER A 513 -1.56 -8.76 -25.19
N ILE A 514 -2.02 -8.44 -23.96
CA ILE A 514 -3.46 -8.29 -23.66
C ILE A 514 -4.01 -6.99 -24.25
N LEU A 515 -3.28 -5.89 -24.08
CA LEU A 515 -3.67 -4.57 -24.63
C LEU A 515 -3.23 -4.39 -26.08
N ASN A 516 -2.43 -5.32 -26.60
CA ASN A 516 -1.76 -5.26 -27.90
C ASN A 516 -0.98 -3.96 -28.13
N ILE A 517 -0.16 -3.60 -27.14
CA ILE A 517 0.64 -2.37 -27.14
C ILE A 517 2.09 -2.61 -26.69
N LEU A 518 2.98 -1.77 -27.19
CA LEU A 518 4.30 -1.52 -26.61
C LEU A 518 4.22 -0.20 -25.82
N VAL A 519 4.72 -0.19 -24.60
CA VAL A 519 4.96 1.03 -23.83
C VAL A 519 6.45 1.29 -23.81
N SER A 520 6.84 2.51 -24.15
CA SER A 520 8.23 2.97 -24.06
C SER A 520 8.37 4.18 -23.17
N SER A 521 9.50 4.29 -22.48
CA SER A 521 9.84 5.40 -21.60
C SER A 521 11.17 6.04 -21.97
N GLY A 522 11.23 7.36 -21.94
CA GLY A 522 12.41 8.16 -22.28
C GLY A 522 13.05 8.83 -21.06
N ALA A 523 14.32 9.25 -21.21
CA ALA A 523 15.00 10.07 -20.21
C ALA A 523 14.43 11.51 -20.10
N ASP A 524 13.43 11.82 -20.92
CA ASP A 524 12.61 13.03 -20.92
C ASP A 524 11.37 12.92 -20.01
N ALA A 525 11.32 11.86 -19.18
CA ALA A 525 10.21 11.60 -18.27
C ALA A 525 8.85 11.45 -19.00
N GLN A 526 8.87 10.99 -20.26
CA GLN A 526 7.67 10.68 -21.03
C GLN A 526 7.45 9.17 -21.19
N LEU A 527 6.17 8.80 -21.24
CA LEU A 527 5.68 7.47 -21.60
C LEU A 527 4.97 7.57 -22.95
N SER A 528 5.34 6.72 -23.91
CA SER A 528 4.66 6.61 -25.21
C SER A 528 4.05 5.21 -25.38
N VAL A 529 2.83 5.16 -25.90
CA VAL A 529 2.10 3.92 -26.25
C VAL A 529 2.13 3.72 -27.75
N TRP A 530 2.46 2.52 -28.19
CA TRP A 530 2.52 2.13 -29.59
C TRP A 530 1.65 0.92 -29.83
N SER A 531 0.98 0.88 -30.97
CA SER A 531 0.27 -0.31 -31.45
C SER A 531 1.29 -1.39 -31.85
N ILE A 532 1.11 -2.65 -31.46
CA ILE A 532 2.02 -3.72 -31.91
C ILE A 532 1.75 -4.09 -33.38
N ASP A 533 0.50 -4.04 -33.84
CA ASP A 533 0.14 -4.44 -35.20
C ASP A 533 0.61 -3.44 -36.26
N THR A 534 0.47 -2.15 -35.96
CA THR A 534 0.74 -1.05 -36.92
C THR A 534 2.00 -0.26 -36.59
N TRP A 535 2.55 -0.43 -35.39
CA TRP A 535 3.68 0.36 -34.88
C TRP A 535 3.42 1.87 -34.79
N GLU A 536 2.16 2.30 -34.86
CA GLU A 536 1.79 3.71 -34.75
C GLU A 536 1.68 4.16 -33.29
N LYS A 537 2.09 5.41 -33.02
CA LYS A 537 1.96 6.06 -31.73
C LYS A 537 0.48 6.31 -31.41
N ARG A 538 -0.03 5.72 -30.33
CA ARG A 538 -1.40 5.92 -29.85
C ARG A 538 -1.52 7.10 -28.89
N LYS A 539 -0.60 7.22 -27.93
CA LYS A 539 -0.67 8.21 -26.84
C LYS A 539 0.72 8.53 -26.30
N SER A 540 0.92 9.77 -25.82
CA SER A 540 2.10 10.22 -25.08
C SER A 540 1.64 10.85 -23.78
N VAL A 541 2.26 10.51 -22.64
CA VAL A 541 1.95 11.09 -21.33
C VAL A 541 3.25 11.38 -20.59
N ALA A 542 3.41 12.60 -20.09
CA ALA A 542 4.51 12.94 -19.20
C ALA A 542 4.20 12.47 -17.77
N ILE A 543 5.19 11.90 -17.08
CA ILE A 543 5.03 11.54 -15.67
C ILE A 543 5.02 12.81 -14.82
N GLN A 544 4.20 12.84 -13.77
CA GLN A 544 4.12 13.98 -12.87
C GLN A 544 5.33 13.99 -11.93
N ILE A 545 6.32 14.82 -12.23
CA ILE A 545 7.52 14.98 -11.42
C ILE A 545 7.22 15.89 -10.21
N PRO A 546 7.71 15.58 -8.99
CA PRO A 546 7.51 16.43 -7.82
C PRO A 546 8.05 17.85 -8.03
N VAL A 547 7.34 18.84 -7.47
CA VAL A 547 7.68 20.26 -7.62
C VAL A 547 9.14 20.53 -7.22
N GLY A 548 9.88 21.21 -8.10
CA GLY A 548 11.27 21.59 -7.87
C GLY A 548 12.32 20.61 -8.39
N LYS A 549 11.92 19.46 -8.97
CA LYS A 549 12.84 18.55 -9.67
C LYS A 549 12.77 18.71 -11.19
N ALA A 550 13.89 18.52 -11.87
CA ALA A 550 13.94 18.56 -13.32
C ALA A 550 13.17 17.38 -13.93
N PRO A 551 12.46 17.56 -15.05
CA PRO A 551 11.75 16.47 -15.74
C PRO A 551 12.70 15.62 -16.60
N ASN A 552 13.82 15.21 -16.01
CA ASN A 552 14.88 14.47 -16.66
C ASN A 552 15.32 13.35 -15.73
N GLY A 553 15.50 12.16 -16.27
CA GLY A 553 15.95 11.01 -15.49
C GLY A 553 15.53 9.70 -16.15
N ASP A 554 16.25 8.63 -15.85
CA ASP A 554 15.94 7.32 -16.39
C ASP A 554 14.59 6.84 -15.85
N THR A 555 13.66 6.56 -16.77
CA THR A 555 12.33 6.04 -16.44
C THR A 555 12.23 4.62 -16.95
N ARG A 556 11.91 3.67 -16.08
CA ARG A 556 11.68 2.27 -16.46
C ARG A 556 10.21 1.89 -16.33
N VAL A 557 9.78 0.98 -17.18
CA VAL A 557 8.41 0.46 -17.22
C VAL A 557 8.42 -1.06 -17.13
N HIS A 558 7.54 -1.60 -16.29
CA HIS A 558 7.36 -3.04 -16.12
C HIS A 558 5.87 -3.36 -16.01
N PHE A 559 5.36 -4.28 -16.82
CA PHE A 559 3.97 -4.72 -16.71
C PHE A 559 3.76 -5.60 -15.47
N HIS A 560 2.60 -5.43 -14.85
CA HIS A 560 2.03 -6.37 -13.89
C HIS A 560 1.63 -7.67 -14.61
N SER A 561 1.47 -8.77 -13.88
CA SER A 561 1.08 -10.09 -14.43
C SER A 561 -0.24 -10.09 -15.20
N ASP A 562 -1.15 -9.16 -14.89
CA ASP A 562 -2.40 -8.91 -15.63
C ASP A 562 -2.21 -8.22 -16.99
N GLN A 563 -0.99 -7.73 -17.28
CA GLN A 563 -0.60 -6.93 -18.45
C GLN A 563 -1.47 -5.69 -18.74
N ILE A 564 -2.24 -5.22 -17.76
CA ILE A 564 -3.07 -4.02 -17.82
C ILE A 564 -2.47 -2.93 -16.95
N ARG A 565 -2.00 -3.30 -15.75
CA ARG A 565 -1.28 -2.38 -14.86
C ARG A 565 0.20 -2.38 -15.18
N MET A 566 0.87 -1.25 -14.98
CA MET A 566 2.33 -1.16 -15.12
C MET A 566 2.95 -0.37 -13.98
N LEU A 567 4.11 -0.82 -13.53
CA LEU A 567 5.00 -0.08 -12.65
C LEU A 567 5.87 0.84 -13.50
N VAL A 568 5.84 2.12 -13.15
CA VAL A 568 6.71 3.17 -13.66
C VAL A 568 7.70 3.53 -12.56
N VAL A 569 8.98 3.37 -12.85
CA VAL A 569 10.08 3.60 -11.92
C VAL A 569 10.86 4.79 -12.43
N HIS A 570 10.94 5.85 -11.62
CA HIS A 570 11.79 7.00 -11.87
C HIS A 570 12.61 7.26 -10.60
N GLU A 571 13.77 7.91 -10.71
CA GLU A 571 14.61 8.21 -9.55
C GLU A 571 13.89 9.00 -8.44
N THR A 572 12.82 9.72 -8.80
CA THR A 572 12.01 10.53 -7.89
C THR A 572 10.74 9.86 -7.39
N GLN A 573 10.30 8.74 -7.97
CA GLN A 573 9.02 8.13 -7.63
C GLN A 573 8.85 6.71 -8.15
N LEU A 574 8.03 5.94 -7.44
CA LEU A 574 7.36 4.75 -7.95
C LEU A 574 5.91 5.11 -8.25
N ALA A 575 5.38 4.64 -9.37
CA ALA A 575 3.97 4.83 -9.68
C ALA A 575 3.40 3.62 -10.40
N ILE A 576 2.15 3.27 -10.08
CA ILE A 576 1.41 2.22 -10.77
C ILE A 576 0.41 2.92 -11.69
N TYR A 577 0.43 2.57 -12.97
CA TYR A 577 -0.46 3.11 -13.98
C TYR A 577 -1.42 2.04 -14.49
N ASP A 578 -2.63 2.45 -14.86
CA ASP A 578 -3.48 1.71 -15.79
C ASP A 578 -2.96 2.00 -17.21
N ALA A 579 -2.38 1.01 -17.88
CA ALA A 579 -1.78 1.19 -19.20
C ALA A 579 -2.82 1.34 -20.32
N SER A 580 -4.06 0.91 -20.11
CA SER A 580 -5.12 1.08 -21.10
C SER A 580 -5.55 2.55 -21.19
N LYS A 581 -5.60 3.24 -20.04
CA LYS A 581 -5.99 4.66 -19.93
C LYS A 581 -4.80 5.61 -19.88
N MET A 582 -3.62 5.11 -19.52
CA MET A 582 -2.44 5.89 -19.15
C MET A 582 -2.71 6.85 -17.99
N GLU A 583 -3.34 6.32 -16.93
CA GLU A 583 -3.68 7.07 -15.71
C GLU A 583 -2.97 6.48 -14.49
N VAL A 584 -2.57 7.35 -13.56
CA VAL A 584 -1.93 6.93 -12.30
C VAL A 584 -2.99 6.34 -11.37
N ILE A 585 -2.76 5.12 -10.90
CA ILE A 585 -3.57 4.44 -9.89
C ILE A 585 -3.06 4.81 -8.49
N CYS A 586 -1.76 4.68 -8.28
CA CYS A 586 -1.10 5.07 -7.04
C CYS A 586 0.33 5.52 -7.30
N GLN A 587 0.85 6.35 -6.40
CA GLN A 587 2.19 6.91 -6.49
C GLN A 587 2.82 6.93 -5.10
N TRP A 588 4.12 6.68 -5.07
CA TRP A 588 4.96 6.78 -3.90
C TRP A 588 6.21 7.57 -4.25
N VAL A 589 6.58 8.50 -3.38
CA VAL A 589 7.75 9.37 -3.55
C VAL A 589 8.72 9.09 -2.39
N PRO A 590 10.04 9.02 -2.62
CA PRO A 590 11.03 8.90 -1.56
C PRO A 590 10.84 9.98 -0.48
N GLN A 591 10.69 9.52 0.76
CA GLN A 591 10.47 10.34 1.94
C GLN A 591 10.90 9.58 3.21
N ASP A 592 11.08 10.32 4.30
CA ASP A 592 11.38 9.78 5.64
C ASP A 592 12.57 8.79 5.61
N VAL A 593 12.32 7.52 5.95
CA VAL A 593 13.31 6.44 6.08
C VAL A 593 13.92 6.02 4.73
N LEU A 594 13.20 6.24 3.62
CA LEU A 594 13.66 5.95 2.26
C LEU A 594 13.65 7.24 1.44
N SER A 595 14.55 8.16 1.78
CA SER A 595 14.60 9.52 1.19
C SER A 595 15.58 9.66 0.03
N ALA A 596 16.50 8.72 -0.15
CA ALA A 596 17.45 8.73 -1.27
C ALA A 596 16.76 8.50 -2.63
N PRO A 597 17.39 8.88 -3.75
CA PRO A 597 16.89 8.56 -5.08
C PRO A 597 16.77 7.05 -5.31
N ILE A 598 15.73 6.64 -6.04
CA ILE A 598 15.52 5.24 -6.43
C ILE A 598 16.53 4.89 -7.52
N SER A 599 17.32 3.82 -7.31
CA SER A 599 18.25 3.31 -8.32
C SER A 599 17.59 2.36 -9.31
N CYS A 600 16.70 1.49 -8.82
CA CYS A 600 15.97 0.51 -9.63
C CYS A 600 14.76 -0.03 -8.85
N ALA A 601 13.73 -0.52 -9.55
CA ALA A 601 12.67 -1.29 -8.92
C ALA A 601 12.08 -2.32 -9.90
N THR A 602 11.46 -3.38 -9.37
CA THR A 602 10.83 -4.44 -10.17
C THR A 602 9.69 -5.12 -9.39
N TYR A 603 8.71 -5.67 -10.09
CA TYR A 603 7.68 -6.51 -9.48
C TYR A 603 8.25 -7.86 -9.03
N SER A 604 7.67 -8.45 -8.00
CA SER A 604 7.76 -9.90 -7.77
C SER A 604 7.11 -10.67 -8.93
N CYS A 605 7.45 -11.95 -9.11
CA CYS A 605 6.90 -12.76 -10.20
C CYS A 605 5.37 -12.89 -10.19
N ASN A 606 4.75 -12.83 -9.02
CA ASN A 606 3.29 -12.82 -8.86
C ASN A 606 2.69 -11.40 -8.84
N SER A 607 3.53 -10.39 -9.01
CA SER A 607 3.18 -8.95 -9.00
C SER A 607 2.44 -8.46 -7.76
N GLN A 608 2.60 -9.14 -6.62
CA GLN A 608 2.03 -8.71 -5.33
C GLN A 608 2.98 -7.78 -4.55
N LEU A 609 4.27 -7.82 -4.87
CA LEU A 609 5.30 -6.99 -4.23
C LEU A 609 6.05 -6.18 -5.28
N VAL A 610 6.60 -5.04 -4.86
CA VAL A 610 7.60 -4.27 -5.61
C VAL A 610 8.87 -4.20 -4.79
N TYR A 611 9.98 -4.65 -5.37
CA TYR A 611 11.31 -4.50 -4.80
C TYR A 611 11.93 -3.23 -5.35
N ALA A 612 12.28 -2.28 -4.48
CA ALA A 612 12.94 -1.04 -4.87
C ALA A 612 14.26 -0.86 -4.13
N THR A 613 15.28 -0.44 -4.87
CA THR A 613 16.64 -0.19 -4.39
C THR A 613 16.94 1.31 -4.46
N PHE A 614 17.78 1.79 -3.54
CA PHE A 614 18.06 3.22 -3.37
C PHE A 614 19.56 3.51 -3.41
N CYS A 615 19.92 4.73 -3.83
CA CYS A 615 21.32 5.16 -3.98
C CYS A 615 22.11 5.28 -2.67
N ASP A 616 21.45 5.20 -1.52
CA ASP A 616 22.07 5.17 -0.19
C ASP A 616 22.29 3.74 0.35
N GLY A 617 21.96 2.72 -0.46
CA GLY A 617 22.06 1.32 -0.06
C GLY A 617 20.80 0.76 0.61
N ASN A 618 19.76 1.56 0.85
CA ASN A 618 18.53 1.01 1.39
C ASN A 618 17.80 0.17 0.33
N ILE A 619 17.02 -0.81 0.78
CA ILE A 619 16.11 -1.61 -0.06
C ILE A 619 14.74 -1.61 0.59
N GLY A 620 13.71 -1.24 -0.18
CA GLY A 620 12.31 -1.27 0.24
C GLY A 620 11.55 -2.37 -0.47
N VAL A 621 10.74 -3.13 0.27
CA VAL A 621 9.76 -4.07 -0.27
C VAL A 621 8.38 -3.47 -0.06
N PHE A 622 7.68 -3.20 -1.15
CA PHE A 622 6.38 -2.54 -1.16
C PHE A 622 5.26 -3.51 -1.54
N ASP A 623 4.06 -3.24 -1.05
CA ASP A 623 2.83 -3.80 -1.58
C ASP A 623 2.57 -3.24 -2.98
N ALA A 624 2.33 -4.11 -3.98
CA ALA A 624 2.18 -3.68 -5.36
C ALA A 624 0.90 -2.87 -5.63
N ASP A 625 -0.20 -3.16 -4.92
CA ASP A 625 -1.48 -2.48 -5.16
C ASP A 625 -1.51 -1.08 -4.55
N THR A 626 -0.89 -0.90 -3.38
CA THR A 626 -0.96 0.34 -2.61
C THR A 626 0.35 1.13 -2.55
N LEU A 627 1.46 0.57 -3.03
CA LEU A 627 2.82 1.08 -2.84
C LEU A 627 3.14 1.40 -1.36
N ARG A 628 2.57 0.63 -0.43
CA ARG A 628 2.90 0.73 0.99
C ARG A 628 4.12 -0.09 1.32
N LEU A 629 5.07 0.51 2.03
CA LEU A 629 6.28 -0.17 2.49
C LEU A 629 5.92 -1.30 3.47
N ARG A 630 6.23 -2.54 3.11
CA ARG A 630 6.04 -3.74 3.94
C ARG A 630 7.29 -4.13 4.71
N CYS A 631 8.46 -3.96 4.10
CA CYS A 631 9.74 -4.31 4.69
C CYS A 631 10.80 -3.30 4.26
N HIS A 632 11.67 -2.96 5.20
CA HIS A 632 12.82 -2.11 4.96
C HIS A 632 14.09 -2.89 5.34
N ILE A 633 15.01 -3.02 4.38
CA ILE A 633 16.27 -3.73 4.54
C ILE A 633 17.38 -2.68 4.51
N TYR A 634 18.09 -2.57 5.63
CA TYR A 634 19.20 -1.64 5.78
C TYR A 634 20.47 -2.14 5.05
N PRO A 635 21.36 -1.24 4.60
CA PRO A 635 22.65 -1.61 4.01
C PRO A 635 23.45 -2.57 4.90
N THR A 636 23.40 -2.36 6.23
CA THR A 636 24.06 -3.19 7.26
C THR A 636 23.60 -4.64 7.28
N ALA A 637 22.44 -4.96 6.71
CA ALA A 637 21.92 -6.32 6.66
C ALA A 637 22.61 -7.18 5.59
N TYR A 638 23.17 -6.56 4.54
CA TYR A 638 23.72 -7.30 3.40
C TYR A 638 25.11 -6.82 2.92
N LEU A 639 25.58 -5.68 3.41
CA LEU A 639 26.94 -5.18 3.22
C LEU A 639 27.81 -5.46 4.45
N SER A 640 29.10 -5.69 4.23
CA SER A 640 30.06 -5.88 5.33
C SER A 640 30.48 -4.53 5.92
N GLN A 641 30.92 -4.52 7.19
CA GLN A 641 31.39 -3.29 7.84
C GLN A 641 32.58 -2.66 7.11
N ALA A 642 33.44 -3.47 6.50
CA ALA A 642 34.59 -2.98 5.72
C ALA A 642 34.15 -2.18 4.50
N VAL A 643 33.10 -2.63 3.81
CA VAL A 643 32.51 -1.93 2.66
C VAL A 643 31.81 -0.64 3.09
N LEU A 644 31.07 -0.69 4.20
CA LEU A 644 30.36 0.48 4.74
C LEU A 644 31.31 1.60 5.22
N ASN A 645 32.49 1.23 5.70
CA ASN A 645 33.52 2.19 6.13
C ASN A 645 34.44 2.64 4.97
N GLY A 646 34.20 2.15 3.75
CA GLY A 646 34.97 2.50 2.57
C GLY A 646 34.79 3.96 2.13
N SER A 647 35.72 4.46 1.33
CA SER A 647 35.67 5.84 0.80
C SER A 647 34.63 6.04 -0.31
N GLN A 648 34.21 4.97 -1.00
CA GLN A 648 33.15 5.00 -2.00
C GLN A 648 31.88 4.34 -1.45
N ALA A 649 30.75 5.03 -1.60
CA ALA A 649 29.45 4.48 -1.21
C ALA A 649 29.06 3.31 -2.12
N VAL A 650 28.93 2.12 -1.55
CA VAL A 650 28.43 0.92 -2.25
C VAL A 650 26.93 0.80 -2.04
N TYR A 651 26.19 0.66 -3.14
CA TYR A 651 24.74 0.55 -3.11
C TYR A 651 24.23 -0.33 -4.27
N PRO A 652 22.99 -0.85 -4.20
CA PRO A 652 22.41 -1.65 -5.26
C PRO A 652 22.00 -0.78 -6.44
N LEU A 653 22.61 -1.05 -7.60
CA LEU A 653 22.35 -0.34 -8.84
C LEU A 653 21.19 -0.97 -9.63
N VAL A 654 21.02 -2.29 -9.51
CA VAL A 654 19.96 -3.04 -10.19
C VAL A 654 19.37 -4.12 -9.29
N VAL A 655 18.09 -4.43 -9.52
CA VAL A 655 17.34 -5.50 -8.84
C VAL A 655 16.66 -6.40 -9.87
N ALA A 656 16.64 -7.70 -9.61
CA ALA A 656 15.91 -8.69 -10.40
C ALA A 656 15.10 -9.61 -9.46
N ALA A 657 13.81 -9.79 -9.74
CA ALA A 657 12.98 -10.75 -8.99
C ALA A 657 13.15 -12.16 -9.54
N HIS A 658 13.07 -13.17 -8.67
CA HIS A 658 13.07 -14.56 -9.12
C HIS A 658 11.77 -14.85 -9.91
N PRO A 659 11.83 -15.54 -11.06
CA PRO A 659 10.69 -15.71 -11.95
C PRO A 659 9.60 -16.63 -11.39
N LEU A 660 9.92 -17.46 -10.40
CA LEU A 660 9.00 -18.46 -9.84
C LEU A 660 8.77 -18.32 -8.33
N GLU A 661 9.59 -17.52 -7.63
CA GLU A 661 9.58 -17.44 -6.15
C GLU A 661 9.36 -16.00 -5.73
N SER A 662 8.14 -15.69 -5.30
CA SER A 662 7.70 -14.30 -5.18
C SER A 662 8.38 -13.50 -4.08
N ASN A 663 9.03 -14.17 -3.11
CA ASN A 663 9.73 -13.54 -1.98
C ASN A 663 11.27 -13.51 -2.17
N GLN A 664 11.78 -13.86 -3.35
CA GLN A 664 13.21 -13.87 -3.63
C GLN A 664 13.55 -12.82 -4.68
N PHE A 665 14.64 -12.10 -4.45
CA PHE A 665 15.21 -11.20 -5.44
C PHE A 665 16.74 -11.15 -5.32
N ALA A 666 17.39 -10.73 -6.39
CA ALA A 666 18.82 -10.49 -6.44
C ALA A 666 19.09 -9.00 -6.66
N VAL A 667 20.21 -8.53 -6.12
CA VAL A 667 20.72 -7.18 -6.35
C VAL A 667 22.13 -7.22 -6.91
N GLY A 668 22.41 -6.33 -7.85
CA GLY A 668 23.74 -6.06 -8.37
C GLY A 668 24.24 -4.73 -7.83
N LEU A 669 25.43 -4.73 -7.25
CA LEU A 669 25.99 -3.59 -6.52
C LEU A 669 26.97 -2.78 -7.38
N THR A 670 27.27 -1.56 -6.94
CA THR A 670 28.26 -0.67 -7.58
C THR A 670 29.71 -1.16 -7.47
N ASP A 671 30.00 -2.07 -6.56
CA ASP A 671 31.32 -2.72 -6.43
C ASP A 671 31.48 -3.97 -7.32
N GLY A 672 30.46 -4.32 -8.10
CA GLY A 672 30.47 -5.50 -8.96
C GLY A 672 29.95 -6.78 -8.31
N THR A 673 29.64 -6.74 -7.02
CA THR A 673 29.10 -7.91 -6.31
C THR A 673 27.63 -8.14 -6.62
N VAL A 674 27.22 -9.41 -6.64
CA VAL A 674 25.82 -9.81 -6.79
C VAL A 674 25.39 -10.58 -5.55
N LYS A 675 24.23 -10.24 -5.01
CA LYS A 675 23.68 -10.84 -3.79
C LYS A 675 22.25 -11.30 -4.05
N VAL A 676 21.89 -12.46 -3.51
CA VAL A 676 20.51 -12.97 -3.51
C VAL A 676 19.96 -12.91 -2.08
N LEU A 677 18.76 -12.35 -1.95
CA LEU A 677 18.10 -12.05 -0.69
C LEU A 677 16.78 -12.83 -0.58
N GLU A 678 16.56 -13.42 0.59
CA GLU A 678 15.34 -14.12 0.97
C GLU A 678 14.95 -13.81 2.42
N PRO A 679 13.66 -13.79 2.77
CA PRO A 679 13.23 -13.66 4.16
C PRO A 679 13.63 -14.92 4.96
N SER A 680 13.89 -14.76 6.26
CA SER A 680 14.17 -15.89 7.16
C SER A 680 12.91 -16.73 7.47
N GLU A 681 13.11 -18.00 7.80
CA GLU A 681 12.07 -18.90 8.30
C GLU A 681 11.68 -18.57 9.76
N PRO A 682 10.43 -18.79 10.20
CA PRO A 682 9.46 -19.80 9.71
C PRO A 682 8.39 -19.32 8.73
N LYS A 683 8.33 -18.02 8.36
CA LYS A 683 7.20 -17.49 7.55
C LYS A 683 7.48 -17.32 6.05
N GLY A 684 8.75 -17.25 5.64
CA GLY A 684 9.13 -17.18 4.22
C GLY A 684 8.54 -16.00 3.43
N LYS A 685 8.07 -14.94 4.12
CA LYS A 685 7.40 -13.76 3.53
C LYS A 685 7.92 -12.48 4.13
N TRP A 686 8.06 -11.44 3.30
CA TRP A 686 8.47 -10.10 3.73
C TRP A 686 7.36 -9.40 4.55
N GLY A 687 7.74 -8.80 5.69
CA GLY A 687 6.87 -7.89 6.45
C GLY A 687 5.79 -8.54 7.33
N VAL A 688 5.98 -9.77 7.82
CA VAL A 688 5.02 -10.44 8.74
C VAL A 688 5.62 -10.58 10.15
N SER A 689 5.07 -9.90 11.15
CA SER A 689 5.50 -9.98 12.56
C SER A 689 5.40 -11.41 13.13
N PRO A 690 6.29 -11.86 14.05
CA PRO A 690 6.16 -13.16 14.73
C PRO A 690 4.82 -13.26 15.49
N PRO A 691 4.18 -14.45 15.60
CA PRO A 691 3.08 -14.62 16.52
C PRO A 691 3.62 -14.45 17.95
N GLY A 692 2.97 -13.59 18.75
CA GLY A 692 3.31 -13.44 20.16
C GLY A 692 3.03 -14.75 20.91
N ASP A 693 4.03 -15.26 21.62
CA ASP A 693 3.86 -16.38 22.54
C ASP A 693 2.90 -15.98 23.66
N ASN A 694 1.63 -16.37 23.52
CA ASN A 694 0.71 -16.47 24.63
C ASN A 694 1.13 -17.65 25.51
N ARG A 695 2.02 -17.39 26.47
CA ARG A 695 2.22 -18.28 27.62
C ARG A 695 2.32 -17.48 28.91
N MET A 696 1.15 -17.14 29.44
CA MET A 696 0.99 -16.64 30.82
C MET A 696 0.92 -17.81 31.81
N LEU A 697 1.79 -17.71 32.82
CA LEU A 697 1.63 -18.07 34.24
C LEU A 697 1.54 -19.55 34.69
N ASN A 698 2.63 -20.00 35.33
CA ASN A 698 2.69 -20.55 36.70
C ASN A 698 4.17 -20.96 36.99
N GLY A 699 4.89 -20.58 38.04
CA GLY A 699 4.65 -19.75 39.22
C GLY A 699 5.99 -19.62 39.99
N ARG A 700 6.12 -18.48 40.66
CA ARG A 700 7.10 -17.99 41.67
C ARG A 700 7.88 -19.03 42.48
N THR A 701 9.14 -18.69 42.86
CA THR A 701 9.52 -18.02 44.14
C THR A 701 11.02 -17.67 44.17
N THR A 702 11.38 -16.37 44.33
CA THR A 702 12.10 -15.72 45.47
C THR A 702 13.58 -16.11 45.65
N SER A 703 14.56 -15.29 46.02
CA SER A 703 14.69 -13.87 46.39
C SER A 703 16.20 -13.62 46.63
N SER A 704 16.61 -12.37 46.56
CA SER A 704 17.92 -11.80 46.94
C SER A 704 18.45 -12.23 48.32
N SER A 705 19.77 -12.43 48.44
CA SER A 705 20.59 -11.86 49.54
C SER A 705 22.09 -12.11 49.33
N THR A 706 22.88 -11.15 49.80
CA THR A 706 24.34 -11.05 49.65
C THR A 706 25.04 -11.39 50.97
N SER A 707 26.25 -11.97 50.85
CA SER A 707 27.40 -11.94 51.79
C SER A 707 27.71 -13.14 52.71
N ASN A 708 29.02 -13.47 52.68
CA ASN A 708 29.91 -14.11 53.68
C ASN A 708 30.14 -15.64 53.67
N GLN A 709 31.24 -16.05 52.98
CA GLN A 709 32.47 -16.80 53.40
C GLN A 709 32.49 -17.65 54.71
N PRO A 710 33.53 -18.51 55.00
CA PRO A 710 34.64 -19.11 54.19
C PRO A 710 35.01 -20.60 54.57
N HIS A 711 36.17 -21.09 54.07
CA HIS A 711 37.00 -22.27 54.47
C HIS A 711 36.73 -23.60 53.74
N THR A 712 37.68 -24.43 53.27
CA THR A 712 39.17 -24.56 53.28
C THR A 712 39.54 -25.66 52.25
N ARG A 713 40.45 -25.44 51.27
CA ARG A 713 41.84 -25.99 51.11
C ARG A 713 42.03 -27.52 51.29
N PRO A 714 42.98 -28.21 50.58
CA PRO A 714 44.34 -27.73 50.24
C PRO A 714 44.86 -27.96 48.80
N VAL A 715 45.66 -27.03 48.22
CA VAL A 715 47.15 -26.98 48.07
C VAL A 715 47.66 -27.99 47.02
N THR A 716 48.26 -27.60 45.89
CA THR A 716 49.56 -26.91 45.79
C THR A 716 49.73 -26.13 44.47
N LYS A 717 50.29 -24.92 44.60
CA LYS A 717 50.90 -24.01 43.60
C LYS A 717 52.20 -24.64 43.01
N MET A 718 52.83 -24.24 41.90
CA MET A 718 53.23 -22.89 41.50
C MET A 718 53.98 -22.89 40.12
N ARG A 719 53.89 -21.75 39.42
CA ARG A 719 54.91 -21.06 38.56
C ARG A 719 55.34 -21.60 37.18
N GLN A 720 54.86 -20.89 36.13
CA GLN A 720 55.62 -20.02 35.19
C GLN A 720 57.15 -20.21 35.08
N LEU A 721 57.69 -20.48 33.86
CA LEU A 721 58.24 -19.52 32.86
C LEU A 721 59.16 -20.24 31.83
N LEU A 722 58.91 -20.00 30.53
CA LEU A 722 59.87 -19.68 29.43
C LEU A 722 60.92 -20.69 28.88
N VAL A 723 61.05 -20.68 27.53
CA VAL A 723 62.22 -20.98 26.64
C VAL A 723 62.30 -22.33 25.88
N SER A 724 62.03 -22.23 24.56
CA SER A 724 62.74 -22.80 23.38
C SER A 724 62.74 -24.29 22.97
N LYS A 725 62.89 -24.42 21.62
CA LYS A 725 63.36 -25.54 20.77
C LYS A 725 62.29 -26.57 20.36
N LEU A 726 61.91 -26.59 19.07
CA LEU A 726 62.57 -27.18 17.87
C LEU A 726 62.37 -28.70 17.78
N ASP A 727 61.86 -29.08 16.61
CA ASP A 727 61.93 -30.35 15.88
C ASP A 727 61.25 -31.61 16.44
N CYS A 728 60.20 -32.04 15.74
CA CYS A 728 60.26 -33.18 14.82
C CYS A 728 59.14 -33.09 13.77
#